data_AF-A0A9P1C539-F1
#
_entry.id   AF-A0A9P1C539-F1
#
_cell.length_a   1.000
_cell.length_b   1.000
_cell.length_c   1.000
_cell.angle_alpha   90.00
_cell.angle_beta   90.00
_cell.angle_gamma   90.00
#
_symmetry.space_group_name_H-M   'P 1'
#
loop_
_entity.id
_entity.type
_entity.pdbx_description
1 polymer ?
#
loop_
_entity_poly.entity_id
_entity_poly.type
_entity_poly.pdbx_seq_one_letter_code
_entity_poly.pdbx_strand_id
1 'polypeptide(L)'
;MANEELDLPRGDDTGLDPEIKDLEVEAAYATLLARAGGPYELKEWFVEAGFILNFPLAQKKQHMVESDKKQMKEKLLALAQRFKESSLITGTYESISDIETNLEKWECCVCLLKYQERWGNRYWRNKWAKQARGTVLFINPEDQSDVRCISYKLERGAEVSTRRHAEEGIGETQDLKEGRISIFDDETIRTCTTLAKGGAISGHLSSKGDGSYFGVTLARGLLGQIWDAVTDGFASDWVKLWKRKGKAYGESIGIDDLVMVPATQGGIMQGDHMLGYMTTALLVGNGLATREQLGLCPDSVAAMDQYGSVIFQRLAALAAQQLPEPSGCKVVSFENICENRRGLFRDHEHTELACRYTRDRCIVLGLSDCESKLYTPHSAFETVGFEEPIYWLITHSDHINKLIDKLDELVWGSITEADFLAMFPPANPEKIGDPTIDYEGFVFMETRPMQSTGTNGVVYMYRKIKGLAYYKSHKLHADNLPYLLRLGERAGHIFPIAQRALELLSPGVFQRKMEQVLERVLTLLDFSDPQNPLLDRIRTGHAAALAKALAAGSKKLPKDPLVGFEQRSVDAQCKMAVNIQYANFPAEVAEIFQAQFPSIDVNGDLISGLKSIVMSVKPWIPKGEVGSFTEEISTDHPLFRPFIMACLGQSVAS
;
A
#
# COMPACT_ATOMS: atom_id res chain seq x y z
N MET A 1 -31.55 -25.07 4.31
CA MET A 1 -31.80 -23.99 5.29
C MET A 1 -32.98 -23.17 4.78
N ALA A 2 -33.96 -22.95 5.64
CA ALA A 2 -35.28 -22.44 5.30
C ALA A 2 -35.26 -20.98 4.85
N ASN A 3 -36.26 -20.62 4.04
CA ASN A 3 -36.58 -19.26 3.58
C ASN A 3 -36.96 -18.35 4.75
N GLU A 4 -35.98 -17.84 5.49
CA GLU A 4 -36.14 -16.59 6.22
C GLU A 4 -35.68 -15.47 5.28
N GLU A 5 -36.66 -14.69 4.80
CA GLU A 5 -36.37 -13.34 4.30
C GLU A 5 -35.60 -12.62 5.41
N LEU A 6 -34.36 -12.25 5.10
CA LEU A 6 -33.50 -11.43 5.96
C LEU A 6 -34.17 -10.07 6.16
N ASP A 7 -35.07 -9.99 7.14
CA ASP A 7 -35.62 -8.75 7.67
C ASP A 7 -34.53 -8.09 8.54
N LEU A 8 -33.48 -7.63 7.85
CA LEU A 8 -32.39 -6.89 8.45
C LEU A 8 -32.86 -5.44 8.66
N PRO A 9 -32.69 -4.87 9.86
CA PRO A 9 -33.07 -3.49 10.12
C PRO A 9 -32.33 -2.58 9.15
N ARG A 10 -33.09 -1.80 8.36
CA ARG A 10 -32.57 -0.71 7.51
C ARG A 10 -31.98 0.37 8.42
N GLY A 11 -30.77 0.15 8.91
CA GLY A 11 -29.96 1.21 9.52
C GLY A 11 -29.69 2.25 8.44
N ASP A 12 -30.05 3.51 8.73
CA ASP A 12 -29.95 4.71 7.88
C ASP A 12 -28.96 4.57 6.69
N ASP A 13 -29.49 4.05 5.57
CA ASP A 13 -28.76 3.44 4.45
C ASP A 13 -28.55 4.46 3.29
N THR A 14 -28.59 5.76 3.60
CA THR A 14 -28.83 6.83 2.62
C THR A 14 -27.59 7.37 1.90
N GLY A 15 -26.39 6.92 2.26
CA GLY A 15 -25.14 7.51 1.76
C GLY A 15 -24.76 8.77 2.54
N LEU A 16 -23.62 9.38 2.21
CA LEU A 16 -23.13 10.59 2.91
C LEU A 16 -24.12 11.75 2.82
N ASP A 17 -24.79 11.86 1.67
CA ASP A 17 -25.78 12.86 1.38
C ASP A 17 -26.60 12.41 0.15
N PRO A 18 -27.94 12.26 0.29
CA PRO A 18 -28.82 11.85 -0.81
C PRO A 18 -28.76 12.74 -2.05
N GLU A 19 -28.45 14.03 -1.92
CA GLU A 19 -28.45 15.00 -3.03
C GLU A 19 -27.26 14.79 -3.97
N ILE A 20 -26.14 14.29 -3.44
CA ILE A 20 -24.92 14.09 -4.22
C ILE A 20 -24.63 12.63 -4.55
N LYS A 21 -25.42 11.68 -4.02
CA LYS A 21 -25.11 10.24 -4.09
C LYS A 21 -24.89 9.73 -5.52
N ASP A 22 -25.65 10.24 -6.49
CA ASP A 22 -25.64 9.80 -7.89
C ASP A 22 -24.74 10.67 -8.78
N LEU A 23 -24.15 11.73 -8.21
CA LEU A 23 -23.26 12.64 -8.94
C LEU A 23 -21.91 11.98 -9.24
N GLU A 24 -21.32 12.41 -10.35
CA GLU A 24 -19.90 12.20 -10.63
C GLU A 24 -19.04 12.99 -9.62
N VAL A 25 -17.80 12.56 -9.44
CA VAL A 25 -16.89 13.15 -8.45
C VAL A 25 -16.64 14.64 -8.61
N GLU A 26 -16.60 15.18 -9.83
CA GLU A 26 -16.45 16.62 -10.07
C GLU A 26 -17.67 17.42 -9.60
N ALA A 27 -18.87 16.97 -9.97
CA ALA A 27 -20.11 17.62 -9.60
C ALA A 27 -20.37 17.54 -8.09
N ALA A 28 -20.06 16.39 -7.49
CA ALA A 28 -20.11 16.23 -6.04
C ALA A 28 -19.13 17.18 -5.33
N TYR A 29 -17.88 17.28 -5.82
CA TYR A 29 -16.89 18.18 -5.26
C TYR A 29 -17.31 19.65 -5.37
N ALA A 30 -17.76 20.10 -6.55
CA ALA A 30 -18.22 21.47 -6.77
C ALA A 30 -19.41 21.82 -5.87
N THR A 31 -20.38 20.91 -5.74
CA THR A 31 -21.55 21.07 -4.88
C THR A 31 -21.14 21.19 -3.40
N LEU A 32 -20.25 20.30 -2.95
CA LEU A 32 -19.75 20.33 -1.57
C LEU A 32 -18.90 21.57 -1.30
N LEU A 33 -18.07 22.01 -2.25
CA LEU A 33 -17.28 23.22 -2.12
C LEU A 33 -18.16 24.48 -2.02
N ALA A 34 -19.25 24.55 -2.79
CA ALA A 34 -20.19 25.67 -2.71
C ALA A 34 -20.95 25.74 -1.37
N ARG A 35 -21.11 24.61 -0.69
CA ARG A 35 -21.70 24.53 0.66
C ARG A 35 -20.67 24.75 1.76
N ALA A 36 -19.43 24.36 1.51
CA ALA A 36 -18.32 24.59 2.41
C ALA A 36 -17.93 26.08 2.41
N GLY A 37 -17.46 26.59 3.54
CA GLY A 37 -16.94 27.96 3.64
C GLY A 37 -15.64 28.19 2.88
N GLY A 38 -15.03 27.12 2.34
CA GLY A 38 -13.77 27.14 1.62
C GLY A 38 -13.17 25.73 1.42
N PRO A 39 -12.06 25.61 0.66
CA PRO A 39 -11.34 24.35 0.47
C PRO A 39 -10.86 23.65 1.75
N TYR A 40 -10.46 24.40 2.79
CA TYR A 40 -9.98 23.80 4.03
C TYR A 40 -11.11 23.21 4.88
N GLU A 41 -12.26 23.90 4.96
CA GLU A 41 -13.48 23.38 5.58
C GLU A 41 -13.98 22.13 4.84
N LEU A 42 -13.93 22.15 3.51
CA LEU A 42 -14.26 20.98 2.69
C LEU A 42 -13.33 19.79 3.00
N LYS A 43 -12.04 20.06 3.20
CA LYS A 43 -11.08 19.01 3.58
C LYS A 43 -11.40 18.40 4.93
N GLU A 44 -11.78 19.19 5.92
CA GLU A 44 -12.22 18.69 7.23
C GLU A 44 -13.46 17.80 7.08
N TRP A 45 -14.45 18.24 6.30
CA TRP A 45 -15.64 17.43 6.00
C TRP A 45 -15.28 16.08 5.38
N PHE A 46 -14.38 16.05 4.37
CA PHE A 46 -13.94 14.78 3.78
C PHE A 46 -13.23 13.88 4.80
N VAL A 47 -12.42 14.44 5.69
CA VAL A 47 -11.73 13.67 6.73
C VAL A 47 -12.73 13.03 7.70
N GLU A 48 -13.72 13.79 8.16
CA GLU A 48 -14.81 13.30 9.01
C GLU A 48 -15.66 12.24 8.30
N ALA A 49 -15.90 12.43 6.99
CA ALA A 49 -16.59 11.47 6.13
C ALA A 49 -15.76 10.20 5.85
N GLY A 50 -14.50 10.11 6.27
CA GLY A 50 -13.65 8.93 6.07
C GLY A 50 -12.87 8.94 4.74
N PHE A 51 -12.64 10.11 4.16
CA PHE A 51 -11.84 10.34 2.97
C PHE A 51 -10.57 11.12 3.30
N ILE A 52 -9.70 11.25 2.32
CA ILE A 52 -8.49 12.05 2.30
C ILE A 52 -8.67 13.00 1.13
N LEU A 53 -8.78 14.28 1.44
CA LEU A 53 -8.61 15.36 0.49
C LEU A 53 -7.23 15.99 0.72
N ASN A 54 -6.34 15.87 -0.27
CA ASN A 54 -4.99 16.43 -0.19
C ASN A 54 -4.77 17.51 -1.26
N PHE A 55 -4.19 18.64 -0.86
CA PHE A 55 -3.81 19.74 -1.73
C PHE A 55 -2.28 19.72 -1.85
N PRO A 56 -1.69 19.18 -2.93
CA PRO A 56 -0.24 18.98 -3.03
C PRO A 56 0.53 20.30 -3.18
N LEU A 57 -0.13 21.34 -3.66
CA LEU A 57 0.47 22.65 -3.85
C LEU A 57 0.47 23.43 -2.53
N ALA A 58 -0.36 23.02 -1.57
CA ALA A 58 -0.35 23.51 -0.20
C ALA A 58 0.75 22.79 0.60
N GLN A 59 1.82 23.51 0.97
CA GLN A 59 2.83 22.99 1.89
C GLN A 59 2.40 23.20 3.35
N LYS A 60 2.88 22.34 4.27
CA LYS A 60 2.61 22.48 5.72
C LYS A 60 3.28 23.75 6.26
N LYS A 61 2.54 24.85 6.29
CA LYS A 61 3.02 26.20 6.64
C LYS A 61 3.64 26.32 8.03
N GLN A 62 3.23 25.47 8.99
CA GLN A 62 3.64 25.57 10.40
C GLN A 62 5.14 25.39 10.66
N HIS A 63 5.90 24.88 9.67
CA HIS A 63 7.33 24.64 9.81
C HIS A 63 8.19 25.25 8.69
N MET A 64 7.59 26.04 7.79
CA MET A 64 8.31 26.65 6.68
C MET A 64 9.02 27.94 7.12
N VAL A 65 10.30 28.04 6.81
CA VAL A 65 11.03 29.31 6.90
C VAL A 65 10.56 30.27 5.80
N GLU A 66 10.79 31.57 5.98
CA GLU A 66 10.24 32.59 5.08
C GLU A 66 10.77 32.49 3.63
N SER A 67 12.00 31.99 3.46
CA SER A 67 12.57 31.68 2.15
C SER A 67 11.74 30.66 1.37
N ASP A 68 11.27 29.61 2.06
CA ASP A 68 10.53 28.52 1.43
C ASP A 68 9.12 29.00 1.06
N LYS A 69 8.50 29.83 1.90
CA LYS A 69 7.20 30.44 1.60
C LYS A 69 7.28 31.34 0.37
N LYS A 70 8.35 32.14 0.25
CA LYS A 70 8.59 32.98 -0.92
C LYS A 70 8.76 32.12 -2.18
N GLN A 71 9.60 31.08 -2.11
CA GLN A 71 9.81 30.16 -3.24
C GLN A 71 8.50 29.46 -3.67
N MET A 72 7.65 29.07 -2.72
CA MET A 72 6.34 28.49 -3.01
C MET A 72 5.44 29.48 -3.77
N LYS A 73 5.38 30.75 -3.32
CA LYS A 73 4.59 31.79 -4.00
C LYS A 73 5.12 32.09 -5.41
N GLU A 74 6.44 32.08 -5.61
CA GLU A 74 7.06 32.23 -6.92
C GLU A 74 6.67 31.08 -7.86
N LYS A 75 6.63 29.84 -7.36
CA LYS A 75 6.15 28.68 -8.14
C LYS A 75 4.67 28.79 -8.51
N LEU A 76 3.83 29.26 -7.59
CA LEU A 76 2.39 29.49 -7.85
C LEU A 76 2.18 30.64 -8.85
N LEU A 77 2.99 31.70 -8.79
CA LEU A 77 2.96 32.77 -9.79
C LEU A 77 3.32 32.24 -11.18
N ALA A 78 4.38 31.43 -11.29
CA ALA A 78 4.76 30.80 -12.55
C ALA A 78 3.64 29.88 -13.08
N LEU A 79 2.98 29.12 -12.19
CA LEU A 79 1.82 28.30 -12.55
C LEU A 79 0.67 29.15 -13.12
N ALA A 80 0.33 30.26 -12.45
CA ALA A 80 -0.70 31.18 -12.89
C ALA A 80 -0.42 31.77 -14.28
N GLN A 81 0.83 32.16 -14.52
CA GLN A 81 1.28 32.66 -15.82
C GLN A 81 1.12 31.59 -16.92
N ARG A 82 1.50 30.34 -16.65
CA ARG A 82 1.31 29.22 -17.59
C ARG A 82 -0.16 28.93 -17.90
N PHE A 83 -1.02 28.98 -16.89
CA PHE A 83 -2.46 28.81 -17.08
C PHE A 83 -3.05 29.94 -17.92
N LYS A 84 -2.59 31.18 -17.74
CA LYS A 84 -2.98 32.30 -18.57
C LYS A 84 -2.51 32.14 -20.02
N GLU A 85 -1.25 31.75 -20.25
CA GLU A 85 -0.71 31.44 -21.58
C GLU A 85 -1.53 30.36 -22.30
N SER A 86 -2.07 29.41 -21.55
CA SER A 86 -2.90 28.30 -22.05
C SER A 86 -4.40 28.65 -22.15
N SER A 87 -4.80 29.89 -21.85
CA SER A 87 -6.21 30.32 -21.78
C SER A 87 -7.08 29.50 -20.81
N LEU A 88 -6.47 28.86 -19.80
CA LEU A 88 -7.19 28.16 -18.72
C LEU A 88 -7.85 29.15 -17.74
N ILE A 89 -7.25 30.33 -17.61
CA ILE A 89 -7.71 31.44 -16.78
C ILE A 89 -7.62 32.74 -17.58
N THR A 90 -8.34 33.76 -17.13
CA THR A 90 -8.44 35.06 -17.81
C THR A 90 -7.69 36.18 -17.08
N GLY A 91 -7.54 36.06 -15.77
CA GLY A 91 -6.93 37.05 -14.90
C GLY A 91 -5.45 37.23 -15.12
N THR A 92 -5.00 38.45 -14.90
CA THR A 92 -3.60 38.87 -14.87
C THR A 92 -3.03 38.64 -13.48
N TYR A 93 -2.14 37.66 -13.34
CA TYR A 93 -1.31 37.45 -12.15
C TYR A 93 0.14 37.79 -12.53
N GLU A 94 0.58 38.99 -12.18
CA GLU A 94 1.89 39.53 -12.59
C GLU A 94 2.88 39.60 -11.42
N SER A 95 2.39 39.50 -10.19
CA SER A 95 3.18 39.65 -8.98
C SER A 95 2.85 38.61 -7.92
N ILE A 96 3.77 38.42 -6.96
CA ILE A 96 3.53 37.60 -5.77
C ILE A 96 2.33 38.12 -4.96
N SER A 97 2.10 39.43 -4.93
CA SER A 97 0.97 40.05 -4.22
C SER A 97 -0.38 39.60 -4.77
N ASP A 98 -0.47 39.35 -6.07
CA ASP A 98 -1.70 38.86 -6.72
C ASP A 98 -2.02 37.43 -6.26
N ILE A 99 -0.97 36.60 -6.13
CA ILE A 99 -1.06 35.25 -5.58
C ILE A 99 -1.41 35.30 -4.09
N GLU A 100 -0.83 36.19 -3.30
CA GLU A 100 -1.11 36.30 -1.87
C GLU A 100 -2.59 36.59 -1.58
N THR A 101 -3.21 37.44 -2.41
CA THR A 101 -4.64 37.78 -2.28
C THR A 101 -5.55 36.56 -2.56
N ASN A 102 -5.09 35.60 -3.35
CA ASN A 102 -5.85 34.41 -3.75
C ASN A 102 -5.14 33.11 -3.37
N LEU A 103 -4.29 33.15 -2.33
CA LEU A 103 -3.29 32.10 -2.07
C LEU A 103 -3.96 30.74 -1.87
N GLU A 104 -5.06 30.69 -1.13
CA GLU A 104 -5.80 29.47 -0.88
C GLU A 104 -6.34 28.83 -2.17
N LYS A 105 -6.89 29.63 -3.10
CA LYS A 105 -7.40 29.12 -4.37
C LYS A 105 -6.29 28.50 -5.20
N TRP A 106 -5.11 29.11 -5.20
CA TRP A 106 -3.92 28.60 -5.89
C TRP A 106 -3.31 27.36 -5.23
N GLU A 107 -3.27 27.32 -3.90
CA GLU A 107 -2.81 26.15 -3.13
C GLU A 107 -3.72 24.93 -3.34
N CYS A 108 -5.01 25.17 -3.60
CA CYS A 108 -6.03 24.14 -3.71
C CYS A 108 -6.51 23.89 -5.16
N CYS A 109 -5.89 24.51 -6.17
CA CYS A 109 -6.32 24.36 -7.58
C CYS A 109 -6.06 22.97 -8.16
N VAL A 110 -5.32 22.13 -7.44
CA VAL A 110 -5.21 20.69 -7.69
C VAL A 110 -5.48 19.96 -6.39
N CYS A 111 -6.28 18.90 -6.43
CA CYS A 111 -6.51 18.07 -5.25
C CYS A 111 -6.51 16.58 -5.58
N LEU A 112 -6.14 15.76 -4.59
CA LEU A 112 -6.31 14.31 -4.58
C LEU A 112 -7.46 13.95 -3.68
N LEU A 113 -8.41 13.18 -4.21
CA LEU A 113 -9.48 12.59 -3.43
C LEU A 113 -9.35 11.06 -3.37
N LYS A 114 -9.18 10.52 -2.15
CA LYS A 114 -9.17 9.07 -1.91
C LYS A 114 -9.87 8.68 -0.61
N TYR A 115 -10.41 7.48 -0.51
CA TYR A 115 -10.93 6.97 0.78
C TYR A 115 -9.82 6.65 1.79
N GLN A 116 -10.14 6.67 3.09
CA GLN A 116 -9.28 6.14 4.16
C GLN A 116 -9.51 4.64 4.32
N GLU A 117 -8.47 3.83 4.08
CA GLU A 117 -8.57 2.36 4.13
C GLU A 117 -9.02 1.82 5.49
N ARG A 118 -8.56 2.42 6.60
CA ARG A 118 -8.94 2.05 7.98
C ARG A 118 -10.45 2.18 8.27
N TRP A 119 -11.12 3.05 7.51
CA TRP A 119 -12.57 3.23 7.42
C TRP A 119 -13.37 1.94 7.22
N GLY A 120 -12.88 1.09 6.31
CA GLY A 120 -13.78 0.26 5.50
C GLY A 120 -14.78 1.13 4.71
N ASN A 121 -15.09 0.77 3.47
CA ASN A 121 -15.98 1.64 2.68
C ASN A 121 -17.44 1.41 3.10
N ARG A 122 -18.07 2.46 3.66
CA ARG A 122 -19.51 2.45 4.00
C ARG A 122 -20.39 2.97 2.86
N TYR A 123 -19.79 3.51 1.79
CA TYR A 123 -20.45 4.38 0.82
C TYR A 123 -20.56 3.79 -0.58
N TRP A 124 -20.79 2.48 -0.70
CA TRP A 124 -20.90 1.81 -2.00
C TRP A 124 -22.08 2.28 -2.86
N ARG A 125 -23.14 2.79 -2.21
CA ARG A 125 -24.27 3.43 -2.89
C ARG A 125 -23.95 4.81 -3.48
N ASN A 126 -22.86 5.46 -3.07
CA ASN A 126 -22.48 6.78 -3.60
C ASN A 126 -21.53 6.61 -4.79
N LYS A 127 -21.93 7.09 -5.96
CA LYS A 127 -21.16 7.01 -7.20
C LYS A 127 -19.81 7.73 -7.09
N TRP A 128 -19.81 9.01 -6.71
CA TRP A 128 -18.58 9.78 -6.51
C TRP A 128 -17.64 9.14 -5.47
N ALA A 129 -18.16 8.49 -4.44
CA ALA A 129 -17.35 7.85 -3.40
C ALA A 129 -16.57 6.64 -3.94
N LYS A 130 -17.16 5.87 -4.86
CA LYS A 130 -16.47 4.77 -5.57
C LYS A 130 -15.38 5.29 -6.51
N GLN A 131 -15.60 6.48 -7.07
CA GLN A 131 -14.66 7.20 -7.92
C GLN A 131 -13.52 7.87 -7.14
N ALA A 132 -13.71 8.13 -5.84
CA ALA A 132 -12.69 8.65 -4.94
C ALA A 132 -11.64 7.58 -4.58
N ARG A 133 -10.95 7.02 -5.58
CA ARG A 133 -9.84 6.06 -5.45
C ARG A 133 -8.51 6.67 -5.94
N GLY A 134 -8.17 7.83 -5.37
CA GLY A 134 -6.97 8.57 -5.77
C GLY A 134 -7.17 9.35 -7.07
N THR A 135 -8.40 9.81 -7.29
CA THR A 135 -8.78 10.71 -8.39
C THR A 135 -8.18 12.08 -8.14
N VAL A 136 -7.64 12.68 -9.20
CA VAL A 136 -7.05 14.03 -9.17
C VAL A 136 -7.98 14.98 -9.90
N LEU A 137 -8.34 16.07 -9.22
CA LEU A 137 -9.16 17.14 -9.76
C LEU A 137 -8.32 18.40 -9.92
N PHE A 138 -8.57 19.11 -11.00
CA PHE A 138 -8.25 20.53 -11.19
C PHE A 138 -9.48 21.35 -10.80
N ILE A 139 -9.25 22.42 -10.05
CA ILE A 139 -10.26 23.38 -9.62
C ILE A 139 -9.79 24.73 -10.15
N ASN A 140 -10.57 25.33 -11.04
CA ASN A 140 -10.21 26.61 -11.61
C ASN A 140 -10.14 27.68 -10.51
N PRO A 141 -8.99 28.36 -10.31
CA PRO A 141 -8.83 29.33 -9.23
C PRO A 141 -9.67 30.61 -9.44
N GLU A 142 -10.17 30.87 -10.65
CA GLU A 142 -11.07 32.00 -10.96
C GLU A 142 -12.54 31.62 -10.85
N ASP A 143 -12.89 30.38 -11.21
CA ASP A 143 -14.23 29.83 -11.14
C ASP A 143 -14.22 28.47 -10.45
N GLN A 144 -14.45 28.46 -9.14
CA GLN A 144 -14.42 27.23 -8.35
C GLN A 144 -15.54 26.23 -8.67
N SER A 145 -16.49 26.59 -9.56
CA SER A 145 -17.48 25.65 -10.10
C SER A 145 -16.96 24.85 -11.30
N ASP A 146 -15.91 25.33 -11.98
CA ASP A 146 -15.19 24.61 -13.03
C ASP A 146 -14.19 23.62 -12.41
N VAL A 147 -14.70 22.42 -12.14
CA VAL A 147 -13.96 21.28 -11.62
C VAL A 147 -13.78 20.25 -12.72
N ARG A 148 -12.53 19.85 -12.97
CA ARG A 148 -12.18 18.90 -14.03
C ARG A 148 -11.35 17.77 -13.47
N CYS A 149 -11.66 16.54 -13.84
CA CYS A 149 -10.76 15.45 -13.50
C CYS A 149 -9.60 15.37 -14.47
N ILE A 150 -8.40 15.45 -13.91
CA ILE A 150 -7.16 15.39 -14.67
C ILE A 150 -6.46 14.04 -14.53
N SER A 151 -6.87 13.20 -13.58
CA SER A 151 -6.48 11.79 -13.49
C SER A 151 -7.58 11.00 -12.79
N TYR A 152 -8.19 10.06 -13.51
CA TYR A 152 -9.18 9.13 -13.00
C TYR A 152 -8.56 7.74 -12.97
N LYS A 153 -8.38 7.17 -11.78
CA LYS A 153 -7.89 5.80 -11.61
C LYS A 153 -9.07 4.83 -11.62
N LEU A 154 -8.78 3.54 -11.81
CA LEU A 154 -9.77 2.47 -11.71
C LEU A 154 -10.62 2.64 -10.44
N GLU A 155 -11.95 2.65 -10.59
CA GLU A 155 -12.88 2.74 -9.45
C GLU A 155 -12.60 1.66 -8.40
N ARG A 156 -13.06 1.90 -7.17
CA ARG A 156 -12.95 0.85 -6.14
C ARG A 156 -13.91 -0.28 -6.50
N GLY A 157 -13.38 -1.48 -6.66
CA GLY A 157 -14.19 -2.69 -6.79
C GLY A 157 -14.52 -3.28 -5.44
N ALA A 158 -15.79 -3.61 -5.22
CA ALA A 158 -16.19 -4.36 -4.05
C ALA A 158 -15.54 -5.73 -4.05
N GLU A 159 -15.03 -6.13 -2.89
CA GLU A 159 -14.65 -7.51 -2.62
C GLU A 159 -15.90 -8.35 -2.36
N VAL A 160 -16.26 -9.17 -3.35
CA VAL A 160 -17.50 -9.94 -3.35
C VAL A 160 -17.25 -11.35 -2.81
N SER A 161 -18.25 -11.88 -2.10
CA SER A 161 -18.21 -13.25 -1.59
C SER A 161 -18.82 -14.23 -2.59
N THR A 162 -18.28 -15.44 -2.64
CA THR A 162 -18.73 -16.53 -3.51
C THR A 162 -19.38 -17.64 -2.68
N ARG A 163 -20.01 -18.62 -3.33
CA ARG A 163 -20.54 -19.80 -2.63
C ARG A 163 -19.45 -20.52 -1.83
N ARG A 164 -18.25 -20.66 -2.43
CA ARG A 164 -17.11 -21.33 -1.81
C ARG A 164 -16.66 -20.63 -0.51
N HIS A 165 -16.67 -19.31 -0.49
CA HIS A 165 -16.34 -18.53 0.73
C HIS A 165 -17.29 -18.84 1.88
N ALA A 166 -18.60 -18.90 1.61
CA ALA A 166 -19.59 -19.23 2.62
C ALA A 166 -19.41 -20.67 3.15
N GLU A 167 -19.10 -21.63 2.27
CA GLU A 167 -18.83 -23.03 2.63
C GLU A 167 -17.58 -23.18 3.51
N GLU A 168 -16.56 -22.36 3.29
CA GLU A 168 -15.30 -22.32 4.07
C GLU A 168 -15.37 -21.45 5.33
N GLY A 169 -16.56 -20.94 5.68
CA GLY A 169 -16.78 -20.13 6.88
C GLY A 169 -16.21 -18.71 6.79
N ILE A 170 -15.96 -18.18 5.59
CA ILE A 170 -15.59 -16.78 5.39
C ILE A 170 -16.86 -15.93 5.45
N GLY A 171 -17.24 -15.53 6.67
CA GLY A 171 -18.42 -14.69 6.94
C GLY A 171 -18.23 -13.20 6.66
N GLU A 172 -16.98 -12.74 6.58
CA GLU A 172 -16.62 -11.34 6.36
C GLU A 172 -15.51 -11.20 5.30
N THR A 173 -15.59 -10.15 4.49
CA THR A 173 -14.55 -9.74 3.53
C THR A 173 -14.03 -8.34 3.91
N GLN A 174 -13.09 -7.78 3.14
CA GLN A 174 -12.67 -6.38 3.33
C GLN A 174 -13.86 -5.40 3.28
N ASP A 175 -14.87 -5.71 2.47
CA ASP A 175 -15.96 -4.80 2.15
C ASP A 175 -17.34 -5.31 2.64
N LEU A 176 -17.53 -6.62 2.83
CA LEU A 176 -18.75 -7.24 3.34
C LEU A 176 -18.55 -7.63 4.82
N LYS A 177 -19.31 -7.02 5.73
CA LYS A 177 -19.39 -7.46 7.14
C LYS A 177 -20.61 -8.35 7.36
N GLU A 178 -20.58 -9.18 8.40
CA GLU A 178 -21.67 -10.09 8.71
C GLU A 178 -23.01 -9.33 8.80
N GLY A 179 -24.01 -9.79 8.04
CA GLY A 179 -25.35 -9.19 8.01
C GLY A 179 -25.47 -7.81 7.33
N ARG A 180 -24.48 -7.36 6.53
CA ARG A 180 -24.47 -6.02 5.93
C ARG A 180 -24.33 -5.97 4.40
N ILE A 181 -25.01 -6.84 3.67
CA ILE A 181 -25.01 -6.77 2.20
C ILE A 181 -25.73 -5.50 1.67
N SER A 182 -26.63 -4.90 2.45
CA SER A 182 -27.43 -3.74 2.04
C SER A 182 -26.62 -2.47 1.79
N ILE A 183 -25.41 -2.39 2.35
CA ILE A 183 -24.51 -1.24 2.15
C ILE A 183 -24.07 -1.09 0.69
N PHE A 184 -24.08 -2.20 -0.05
CA PHE A 184 -23.68 -2.25 -1.45
C PHE A 184 -24.75 -1.62 -2.36
N ASP A 185 -24.31 -1.16 -3.53
CA ASP A 185 -25.24 -0.82 -4.61
C ASP A 185 -25.94 -2.06 -5.16
N ASP A 186 -27.10 -1.84 -5.80
CA ASP A 186 -27.98 -2.91 -6.24
C ASP A 186 -27.31 -3.86 -7.26
N GLU A 187 -26.41 -3.32 -8.08
CA GLU A 187 -25.63 -4.09 -9.04
C GLU A 187 -24.67 -5.05 -8.33
N THR A 188 -23.95 -4.57 -7.31
CA THR A 188 -23.06 -5.40 -6.49
C THR A 188 -23.83 -6.45 -5.70
N ILE A 189 -25.00 -6.10 -5.15
CA ILE A 189 -25.89 -7.06 -4.48
C ILE A 189 -26.31 -8.17 -5.44
N ARG A 190 -26.66 -7.82 -6.69
CA ARG A 190 -27.00 -8.79 -7.72
C ARG A 190 -25.83 -9.70 -8.05
N THR A 191 -24.62 -9.15 -8.21
CA THR A 191 -23.40 -9.93 -8.46
C THR A 191 -23.14 -10.91 -7.33
N CYS A 192 -23.11 -10.45 -6.07
CA CYS A 192 -22.93 -11.31 -4.88
C CYS A 192 -23.99 -12.42 -4.82
N THR A 193 -25.25 -12.08 -5.05
CA THR A 193 -26.35 -13.05 -5.04
C THR A 193 -26.16 -14.11 -6.13
N THR A 194 -25.74 -13.70 -7.33
CA THR A 194 -25.49 -14.61 -8.46
C THR A 194 -24.28 -15.51 -8.22
N LEU A 195 -23.22 -15.00 -7.60
CA LEU A 195 -22.03 -15.77 -7.22
C LEU A 195 -22.33 -16.79 -6.13
N ALA A 196 -23.19 -16.44 -5.16
CA ALA A 196 -23.58 -17.30 -4.06
C ALA A 196 -24.57 -18.40 -4.46
N LYS A 197 -25.58 -18.06 -5.28
CA LYS A 197 -26.66 -19.00 -5.65
C LYS A 197 -26.35 -19.87 -6.88
N GLY A 198 -25.39 -19.47 -7.69
CA GLY A 198 -25.18 -20.06 -9.02
C GLY A 198 -26.16 -19.43 -10.03
N GLY A 199 -25.63 -18.84 -11.09
CA GLY A 199 -26.46 -18.23 -12.13
C GLY A 199 -25.68 -17.67 -13.30
N ALA A 200 -26.41 -17.30 -14.35
CA ALA A 200 -25.85 -16.69 -15.54
C ALA A 200 -25.26 -15.31 -15.21
N ILE A 201 -23.99 -15.13 -15.60
CA ILE A 201 -23.28 -13.86 -15.43
C ILE A 201 -22.22 -13.76 -16.52
N SER A 202 -22.15 -12.60 -17.18
CA SER A 202 -21.21 -12.38 -18.28
C SER A 202 -20.11 -11.43 -17.86
N GLY A 203 -18.87 -11.79 -18.14
CA GLY A 203 -17.73 -10.93 -17.85
C GLY A 203 -16.38 -11.57 -18.13
N HIS A 204 -15.34 -10.82 -17.84
CA HIS A 204 -13.95 -11.29 -17.88
C HIS A 204 -13.50 -11.57 -16.44
N LEU A 205 -12.90 -12.73 -16.20
CA LEU A 205 -12.25 -13.03 -14.94
C LEU A 205 -10.75 -13.00 -15.18
N SER A 206 -10.03 -12.06 -14.59
CA SER A 206 -8.59 -11.93 -14.71
C SER A 206 -7.91 -12.37 -13.42
N SER A 207 -6.74 -13.01 -13.53
CA SER A 207 -5.87 -13.28 -12.39
C SER A 207 -5.53 -11.97 -11.67
N LYS A 208 -5.54 -11.99 -10.34
CA LYS A 208 -5.23 -10.83 -9.51
C LYS A 208 -3.85 -10.98 -8.87
N GLY A 209 -2.89 -10.19 -9.35
CA GLY A 209 -1.60 -10.01 -8.69
C GLY A 209 -1.70 -9.27 -7.36
N ASP A 210 -0.77 -9.60 -6.46
CA ASP A 210 -0.54 -8.92 -5.18
C ASP A 210 0.72 -8.06 -5.27
N GLY A 211 0.59 -6.96 -5.99
CA GLY A 211 1.64 -5.98 -6.23
C GLY A 211 1.22 -4.59 -5.78
N SER A 212 1.89 -3.59 -6.36
CA SER A 212 1.60 -2.19 -6.11
C SER A 212 1.05 -1.53 -7.36
N TYR A 213 -0.09 -0.85 -7.19
CA TYR A 213 -0.73 -0.11 -8.27
C TYR A 213 0.17 1.04 -8.75
N PHE A 214 0.36 1.09 -10.06
CA PHE A 214 1.05 2.17 -10.75
C PHE A 214 0.20 2.68 -11.92
N GLY A 215 -0.07 3.98 -11.96
CA GLY A 215 -0.85 4.61 -13.02
C GLY A 215 0.01 5.59 -13.81
N VAL A 216 -0.13 5.61 -15.14
CA VAL A 216 0.45 6.67 -15.99
C VAL A 216 -0.68 7.42 -16.66
N THR A 217 -0.83 8.70 -16.30
CA THR A 217 -1.76 9.60 -16.97
C THR A 217 -1.14 10.02 -18.31
N LEU A 218 -1.84 9.76 -19.40
CA LEU A 218 -1.55 10.22 -20.75
C LEU A 218 -2.53 11.35 -21.05
N ALA A 219 -2.03 12.57 -21.20
CA ALA A 219 -2.86 13.76 -21.39
C ALA A 219 -2.36 14.59 -22.57
N ARG A 220 -3.30 15.12 -23.34
CA ARG A 220 -3.06 16.12 -24.41
C ARG A 220 -4.14 17.20 -24.41
N GLY A 221 -3.93 18.25 -25.18
CA GLY A 221 -4.80 19.43 -25.21
C GLY A 221 -4.85 20.12 -23.85
N LEU A 222 -6.04 20.56 -23.46
CA LEU A 222 -6.25 21.36 -22.26
C LEU A 222 -5.82 20.65 -20.96
N LEU A 223 -6.12 19.37 -20.83
CA LEU A 223 -5.71 18.58 -19.65
C LEU A 223 -4.20 18.30 -19.65
N GLY A 224 -3.59 18.16 -20.83
CA GLY A 224 -2.14 18.09 -20.99
C GLY A 224 -1.44 19.38 -20.53
N GLN A 225 -1.98 20.54 -20.90
CA GLN A 225 -1.46 21.85 -20.48
C GLN A 225 -1.52 22.05 -18.96
N ILE A 226 -2.61 21.60 -18.31
CA ILE A 226 -2.70 21.61 -16.83
C ILE A 226 -1.56 20.79 -16.22
N TRP A 227 -1.38 19.55 -16.68
CA TRP A 227 -0.32 18.68 -16.19
C TRP A 227 1.08 19.21 -16.48
N ASP A 228 1.31 19.79 -17.66
CA ASP A 228 2.61 20.35 -18.04
C ASP A 228 3.07 21.44 -17.06
N ALA A 229 2.15 22.35 -16.71
CA ALA A 229 2.44 23.45 -15.80
C ALA A 229 2.60 22.98 -14.34
N VAL A 230 1.75 22.06 -13.87
CA VAL A 230 1.84 21.48 -12.52
C VAL A 230 3.16 20.73 -12.34
N THR A 231 3.56 19.95 -13.33
CA THR A 231 4.77 19.13 -13.26
C THR A 231 6.06 19.95 -13.26
N ASP A 232 6.10 21.08 -13.99
CA ASP A 232 7.26 21.98 -13.97
C ASP A 232 7.56 22.54 -12.59
N GLY A 233 6.53 23.04 -11.89
CA GLY A 233 6.70 23.71 -10.60
C GLY A 233 6.90 22.74 -9.43
N PHE A 234 6.20 21.60 -9.45
CA PHE A 234 5.93 20.82 -8.24
C PHE A 234 6.34 19.34 -8.31
N ALA A 235 6.71 18.81 -9.48
CA ALA A 235 7.06 17.39 -9.59
C ALA A 235 8.53 17.09 -9.24
N SER A 236 8.79 15.83 -8.89
CA SER A 236 10.13 15.27 -8.71
C SER A 236 10.87 15.17 -10.05
N ASP A 237 12.19 15.03 -9.99
CA ASP A 237 13.02 14.86 -11.20
C ASP A 237 12.63 13.60 -11.99
N TRP A 238 12.18 12.56 -11.29
CA TRP A 238 11.66 11.36 -11.94
C TRP A 238 10.41 11.66 -12.76
N VAL A 239 9.41 12.35 -12.21
CA VAL A 239 8.20 12.72 -12.97
C VAL A 239 8.51 13.69 -14.12
N LYS A 240 9.46 14.62 -13.92
CA LYS A 240 9.93 15.54 -14.98
C LYS A 240 10.60 14.79 -16.14
N LEU A 241 11.34 13.72 -15.86
CA LEU A 241 11.86 12.82 -16.89
C LEU A 241 10.71 12.20 -17.71
N TRP A 242 9.68 11.68 -17.06
CA TRP A 242 8.52 11.10 -17.74
C TRP A 242 7.81 12.11 -18.64
N LYS A 243 7.59 13.33 -18.16
CA LYS A 243 7.06 14.41 -18.99
C LYS A 243 7.92 14.71 -20.21
N ARG A 244 9.24 14.89 -20.02
CA ARG A 244 10.19 15.17 -21.11
C ARG A 244 10.15 14.07 -22.18
N LYS A 245 10.16 12.80 -21.75
CA LYS A 245 10.09 11.64 -22.65
C LYS A 245 8.72 11.55 -23.30
N GLY A 246 7.64 11.83 -22.58
CA GLY A 246 6.28 11.90 -23.11
C GLY A 246 6.17 12.85 -24.30
N LYS A 247 6.69 14.08 -24.16
CA LYS A 247 6.73 15.06 -25.26
C LYS A 247 7.57 14.56 -26.44
N ALA A 248 8.79 14.09 -26.18
CA ALA A 248 9.70 13.64 -27.24
C ALA A 248 9.16 12.43 -28.03
N TYR A 249 8.57 11.45 -27.35
CA TYR A 249 7.98 10.28 -28.02
C TYR A 249 6.60 10.59 -28.62
N GLY A 250 5.83 11.50 -28.02
CA GLY A 250 4.59 12.02 -28.60
C GLY A 250 4.84 12.70 -29.94
N GLU A 251 5.81 13.63 -30.01
CA GLU A 251 6.20 14.30 -31.26
C GLU A 251 6.59 13.29 -32.36
N SER A 252 7.32 12.22 -32.00
CA SER A 252 7.72 11.18 -32.95
C SER A 252 6.55 10.41 -33.60
N ILE A 253 5.34 10.51 -33.05
CA ILE A 253 4.11 9.89 -33.56
C ILE A 253 3.02 10.92 -33.89
N GLY A 254 3.35 12.21 -33.95
CA GLY A 254 2.42 13.29 -34.31
C GLY A 254 1.53 13.82 -33.18
N ILE A 255 1.94 13.65 -31.91
CA ILE A 255 1.26 14.18 -30.72
C ILE A 255 2.21 15.09 -29.95
N ASP A 256 2.39 16.31 -30.44
CA ASP A 256 3.41 17.25 -29.96
C ASP A 256 3.19 17.73 -28.51
N ASP A 257 1.97 17.55 -27.99
CA ASP A 257 1.53 18.02 -26.68
C ASP A 257 1.28 16.89 -25.67
N LEU A 258 1.79 15.68 -25.93
CA LEU A 258 1.63 14.55 -25.03
C LEU A 258 2.41 14.75 -23.73
N VAL A 259 1.68 14.70 -22.61
CA VAL A 259 2.25 14.70 -21.26
C VAL A 259 1.98 13.35 -20.60
N MET A 260 3.04 12.75 -20.04
CA MET A 260 2.97 11.50 -19.28
C MET A 260 3.25 11.79 -17.81
N VAL A 261 2.29 11.46 -16.93
CA VAL A 261 2.40 11.70 -15.49
C VAL A 261 2.19 10.40 -14.70
N PRO A 262 3.27 9.79 -14.19
CA PRO A 262 3.17 8.59 -13.38
C PRO A 262 2.76 8.89 -11.93
N ALA A 263 1.98 8.01 -11.31
CA ALA A 263 1.50 8.11 -9.93
C ALA A 263 1.12 6.75 -9.33
N THR A 264 1.24 6.61 -8.00
CA THR A 264 0.64 5.47 -7.25
C THR A 264 -0.82 5.74 -6.91
N GLN A 265 -1.54 4.77 -6.36
CA GLN A 265 -2.91 4.99 -5.87
C GLN A 265 -2.98 6.13 -4.84
N GLY A 266 -1.95 6.28 -4.00
CA GLY A 266 -1.91 7.26 -2.91
C GLY A 266 -1.41 8.66 -3.28
N GLY A 267 -0.87 8.86 -4.48
CA GLY A 267 -0.26 10.11 -4.92
C GLY A 267 -0.93 10.74 -6.14
N ILE A 268 -0.71 12.04 -6.32
CA ILE A 268 -1.08 12.80 -7.53
C ILE A 268 -0.04 12.56 -8.63
N MET A 269 1.21 12.49 -8.21
CA MET A 269 2.37 12.12 -8.99
C MET A 269 3.22 11.18 -8.15
N GLN A 270 4.12 10.41 -8.78
CA GLN A 270 5.04 9.54 -8.08
C GLN A 270 6.01 10.36 -7.21
N GLY A 271 5.96 10.10 -5.90
CA GLY A 271 6.96 10.56 -4.94
C GLY A 271 8.04 9.50 -4.68
N ASP A 272 8.80 9.68 -3.60
CA ASP A 272 9.92 8.81 -3.26
C ASP A 272 9.49 7.42 -2.78
N HIS A 273 8.31 7.33 -2.16
CA HIS A 273 7.78 6.07 -1.66
C HIS A 273 7.55 5.06 -2.80
N MET A 274 8.14 3.86 -2.67
CA MET A 274 8.15 2.78 -3.67
C MET A 274 8.79 3.14 -5.01
N LEU A 275 9.50 4.26 -5.15
CA LEU A 275 10.09 4.65 -6.43
C LEU A 275 11.06 3.59 -7.00
N GLY A 276 11.88 3.00 -6.11
CA GLY A 276 12.79 1.92 -6.46
C GLY A 276 12.06 0.65 -6.90
N TYR A 277 10.96 0.29 -6.21
CA TYR A 277 10.06 -0.80 -6.56
C TYR A 277 9.45 -0.61 -7.96
N MET A 278 8.84 0.55 -8.23
CA MET A 278 8.19 0.84 -9.50
C MET A 278 9.19 0.81 -10.67
N THR A 279 10.37 1.41 -10.48
CA THR A 279 11.42 1.43 -11.51
C THR A 279 11.96 0.03 -11.80
N THR A 280 12.11 -0.80 -10.76
CA THR A 280 12.55 -2.20 -10.91
C THR A 280 11.53 -3.02 -11.69
N ALA A 281 10.26 -2.98 -11.28
CA ALA A 281 9.16 -3.68 -11.96
C ALA A 281 9.01 -3.23 -13.42
N LEU A 282 9.09 -1.92 -13.69
CA LEU A 282 9.00 -1.37 -15.04
C LEU A 282 10.12 -1.87 -15.95
N LEU A 283 11.38 -1.78 -15.51
CA LEU A 283 12.53 -2.08 -16.35
C LEU A 283 12.85 -3.58 -16.41
N VAL A 284 12.90 -4.25 -15.26
CA VAL A 284 13.19 -5.69 -15.20
C VAL A 284 11.98 -6.51 -15.62
N GLY A 285 10.79 -6.16 -15.14
CA GLY A 285 9.56 -6.88 -15.47
C GLY A 285 9.15 -6.79 -16.94
N ASN A 286 9.64 -5.80 -17.70
CA ASN A 286 9.49 -5.74 -19.17
C ASN A 286 10.72 -6.30 -19.91
N GLY A 287 11.70 -6.89 -19.22
CA GLY A 287 12.90 -7.46 -19.83
C GLY A 287 13.85 -6.44 -20.48
N LEU A 288 13.82 -5.18 -20.03
CA LEU A 288 14.63 -4.07 -20.59
C LEU A 288 16.01 -3.94 -19.94
N ALA A 289 16.14 -4.44 -18.71
CA ALA A 289 17.39 -4.54 -17.98
C ALA A 289 17.32 -5.69 -16.96
N THR A 290 18.48 -6.22 -16.57
CA THR A 290 18.63 -7.15 -15.44
C THR A 290 18.75 -6.39 -14.12
N ARG A 291 18.48 -7.04 -12.98
CA ARG A 291 18.66 -6.41 -11.66
C ARG A 291 20.12 -5.99 -11.43
N GLU A 292 21.08 -6.78 -11.93
CA GLU A 292 22.51 -6.49 -11.86
C GLU A 292 22.86 -5.21 -12.61
N GLN A 293 22.34 -5.04 -13.83
CA GLN A 293 22.55 -3.81 -14.62
C GLN A 293 21.96 -2.59 -13.94
N LEU A 294 20.76 -2.71 -13.37
CA LEU A 294 20.13 -1.61 -12.65
C LEU A 294 20.85 -1.26 -11.34
N GLY A 295 21.46 -2.25 -10.68
CA GLY A 295 22.29 -2.05 -9.48
C GLY A 295 23.54 -1.20 -9.73
N LEU A 296 23.95 -1.01 -10.99
CA LEU A 296 25.05 -0.12 -11.37
C LEU A 296 24.62 1.33 -11.57
N CYS A 297 23.31 1.60 -11.69
CA CYS A 297 22.79 2.96 -11.80
C CYS A 297 22.77 3.64 -10.42
N PRO A 298 23.08 4.95 -10.35
CA PRO A 298 23.12 5.67 -9.07
C PRO A 298 21.74 5.80 -8.43
N ASP A 299 20.68 5.92 -9.23
CA ASP A 299 19.30 6.10 -8.79
C ASP A 299 18.28 5.66 -9.85
N SER A 300 17.00 5.74 -9.49
CA SER A 300 15.87 5.39 -10.35
C SER A 300 15.70 6.30 -11.57
N VAL A 301 16.12 7.58 -11.50
CA VAL A 301 16.02 8.53 -12.62
C VAL A 301 17.01 8.15 -13.71
N ALA A 302 18.27 7.90 -13.33
CA ALA A 302 19.32 7.46 -14.24
C ALA A 302 18.97 6.12 -14.90
N ALA A 303 18.47 5.15 -14.12
CA ALA A 303 18.03 3.87 -14.65
C ALA A 303 16.91 4.01 -15.69
N MET A 304 15.87 4.80 -15.39
CA MET A 304 14.74 5.00 -16.30
C MET A 304 15.15 5.77 -17.57
N ASP A 305 16.05 6.76 -17.46
CA ASP A 305 16.52 7.52 -18.62
C ASP A 305 17.37 6.64 -19.57
N GLN A 306 18.17 5.73 -19.00
CA GLN A 306 19.04 4.82 -19.75
C GLN A 306 18.29 3.65 -20.41
N TYR A 307 17.38 2.99 -19.69
CA TYR A 307 16.76 1.73 -20.13
C TYR A 307 15.27 1.86 -20.47
N GLY A 308 14.61 2.97 -20.14
CA GLY A 308 13.15 3.10 -20.23
C GLY A 308 12.57 3.47 -21.59
N SER A 309 13.40 3.62 -22.64
CA SER A 309 12.97 4.10 -23.97
C SER A 309 11.78 3.32 -24.55
N VAL A 310 11.80 2.00 -24.46
CA VAL A 310 10.74 1.11 -24.95
C VAL A 310 9.42 1.34 -24.22
N ILE A 311 9.44 1.60 -22.91
CA ILE A 311 8.21 1.89 -22.14
C ILE A 311 7.54 3.16 -22.67
N PHE A 312 8.32 4.21 -22.87
CA PHE A 312 7.79 5.49 -23.39
C PHE A 312 7.25 5.35 -24.81
N GLN A 313 7.92 4.58 -25.67
CA GLN A 313 7.43 4.27 -27.02
C GLN A 313 6.07 3.55 -26.98
N ARG A 314 5.94 2.51 -26.14
CA ARG A 314 4.67 1.76 -25.99
C ARG A 314 3.55 2.64 -25.46
N LEU A 315 3.82 3.49 -24.46
CA LEU A 315 2.83 4.42 -23.92
C LEU A 315 2.43 5.51 -24.92
N ALA A 316 3.38 6.01 -25.72
CA ALA A 316 3.06 6.96 -26.78
C ALA A 316 2.19 6.28 -27.86
N ALA A 317 2.52 5.06 -28.27
CA ALA A 317 1.69 4.29 -29.20
C ALA A 317 0.28 4.02 -28.64
N LEU A 318 0.15 3.70 -27.35
CA LEU A 318 -1.16 3.64 -26.67
C LEU A 318 -1.89 4.99 -26.72
N ALA A 319 -1.20 6.11 -26.49
CA ALA A 319 -1.79 7.44 -26.57
C ALA A 319 -2.37 7.72 -27.97
N ALA A 320 -1.64 7.41 -29.04
CA ALA A 320 -2.12 7.57 -30.42
C ALA A 320 -3.33 6.70 -30.77
N GLN A 321 -3.46 5.52 -30.15
CA GLN A 321 -4.61 4.65 -30.38
C GLN A 321 -5.84 5.05 -29.54
N GLN A 322 -5.61 5.60 -28.35
CA GLN A 322 -6.64 5.65 -27.29
C GLN A 322 -7.08 7.07 -26.92
N LEU A 323 -6.28 8.10 -27.19
CA LEU A 323 -6.66 9.49 -26.91
C LEU A 323 -7.42 10.08 -28.11
N PRO A 324 -8.63 10.62 -27.89
CA PRO A 324 -9.33 11.33 -28.95
C PRO A 324 -8.58 12.59 -29.40
N GLU A 325 -8.80 13.00 -30.64
CA GLU A 325 -8.38 14.31 -31.15
C GLU A 325 -9.51 15.34 -30.99
N PRO A 326 -9.20 16.62 -30.68
CA PRO A 326 -7.86 17.20 -30.45
C PRO A 326 -7.39 17.10 -28.99
N SER A 327 -8.23 16.60 -28.07
CA SER A 327 -7.96 16.54 -26.63
C SER A 327 -8.35 15.19 -26.06
N GLY A 328 -7.62 14.74 -25.03
CA GLY A 328 -7.95 13.53 -24.31
C GLY A 328 -7.07 13.32 -23.09
N CYS A 329 -7.61 12.62 -22.09
CA CYS A 329 -6.87 12.24 -20.89
C CYS A 329 -7.28 10.84 -20.43
N LYS A 330 -6.32 9.92 -20.38
CA LYS A 330 -6.53 8.55 -19.90
C LYS A 330 -5.45 8.15 -18.93
N VAL A 331 -5.78 7.29 -17.97
CA VAL A 331 -4.81 6.67 -17.06
C VAL A 331 -4.61 5.21 -17.46
N VAL A 332 -3.39 4.86 -17.81
CA VAL A 332 -2.97 3.45 -17.99
C VAL A 332 -2.64 2.89 -16.61
N SER A 333 -3.37 1.88 -16.19
CA SER A 333 -3.17 1.21 -14.90
C SER A 333 -2.27 -0.01 -15.07
N PHE A 334 -1.30 -0.15 -14.17
CA PHE A 334 -0.39 -1.28 -14.07
C PHE A 334 -0.42 -1.87 -12.66
N GLU A 335 -0.20 -3.18 -12.58
CA GLU A 335 0.21 -3.87 -11.37
C GLU A 335 1.73 -4.11 -11.46
N ASN A 336 2.48 -3.48 -10.58
CA ASN A 336 3.92 -3.70 -10.49
C ASN A 336 4.19 -4.74 -9.40
N ILE A 337 4.95 -5.77 -9.74
CA ILE A 337 5.36 -6.84 -8.83
C ILE A 337 6.88 -6.92 -8.90
N CYS A 338 7.55 -6.90 -7.75
CA CYS A 338 8.97 -7.20 -7.68
C CYS A 338 9.23 -8.56 -7.05
N GLU A 339 10.27 -9.22 -7.54
CA GLU A 339 10.79 -10.47 -6.97
C GLU A 339 10.99 -10.30 -5.46
N ASN A 340 10.49 -11.27 -4.68
CA ASN A 340 10.59 -11.29 -3.23
C ASN A 340 10.06 -10.02 -2.52
N ARG A 341 9.11 -9.30 -3.15
CA ARG A 341 8.51 -8.06 -2.64
C ARG A 341 9.52 -6.94 -2.41
N ARG A 342 10.60 -6.87 -3.20
CA ARG A 342 11.67 -5.89 -2.99
C ARG A 342 12.20 -5.31 -4.29
N GLY A 343 12.17 -3.98 -4.41
CA GLY A 343 12.84 -3.26 -5.49
C GLY A 343 14.34 -3.07 -5.28
N LEU A 344 14.96 -2.32 -6.19
CA LEU A 344 16.34 -1.84 -6.08
C LEU A 344 16.39 -0.41 -5.54
N PHE A 345 17.57 0.23 -5.56
CA PHE A 345 17.75 1.64 -5.17
C PHE A 345 17.42 1.94 -3.70
N ARG A 346 17.96 1.13 -2.78
CA ARG A 346 17.72 1.21 -1.33
C ARG A 346 16.28 0.94 -0.91
N ASP A 347 15.51 0.29 -1.77
CA ASP A 347 14.19 -0.19 -1.40
C ASP A 347 14.25 -1.34 -0.38
N HIS A 348 13.18 -1.47 0.38
CA HIS A 348 13.03 -2.46 1.45
C HIS A 348 12.07 -3.57 1.04
N GLU A 349 11.98 -4.61 1.87
CA GLU A 349 10.94 -5.63 1.69
C GLU A 349 9.57 -5.03 2.04
N HIS A 350 8.65 -5.04 1.09
CA HIS A 350 7.27 -4.55 1.25
C HIS A 350 6.44 -5.63 1.93
N THR A 351 6.29 -5.50 3.24
CA THR A 351 5.62 -6.51 4.09
C THR A 351 4.10 -6.44 4.03
N GLU A 352 3.55 -5.37 3.47
CA GLU A 352 2.14 -5.19 3.18
C GLU A 352 1.62 -6.09 2.04
N LEU A 353 2.51 -6.58 1.18
CA LEU A 353 2.18 -7.56 0.14
C LEU A 353 2.22 -8.97 0.76
N ALA A 354 1.14 -9.73 0.66
CA ALA A 354 1.02 -11.07 1.24
C ALA A 354 1.75 -12.16 0.44
N CYS A 355 1.95 -11.97 -0.86
CA CYS A 355 2.55 -12.97 -1.75
C CYS A 355 3.99 -12.62 -2.13
N ARG A 356 4.83 -13.64 -2.26
CA ARG A 356 6.14 -13.56 -2.92
C ARG A 356 6.03 -14.11 -4.33
N TYR A 357 6.74 -13.43 -5.23
CA TYR A 357 6.88 -13.81 -6.62
C TYR A 357 8.36 -14.07 -6.92
N THR A 358 8.61 -14.96 -7.88
CA THR A 358 9.95 -15.39 -8.31
C THR A 358 10.52 -14.52 -9.43
N ARG A 359 9.76 -13.55 -9.95
CA ARG A 359 10.21 -12.60 -10.97
C ARG A 359 9.58 -11.23 -10.79
N ASP A 360 10.27 -10.21 -11.29
CA ASP A 360 9.73 -8.88 -11.48
C ASP A 360 8.71 -8.87 -12.63
N ARG A 361 7.60 -8.13 -12.51
CA ARG A 361 6.53 -8.01 -13.51
C ARG A 361 5.98 -6.58 -13.52
N CYS A 362 5.57 -6.12 -14.69
CA CYS A 362 4.80 -4.90 -14.85
C CYS A 362 3.64 -5.21 -15.79
N ILE A 363 2.46 -5.34 -15.21
CA ILE A 363 1.30 -5.95 -15.85
C ILE A 363 0.28 -4.85 -16.13
N VAL A 364 -0.11 -4.65 -17.38
CA VAL A 364 -1.17 -3.68 -17.70
C VAL A 364 -2.52 -4.22 -17.26
N LEU A 365 -3.22 -3.45 -16.44
CA LEU A 365 -4.54 -3.79 -15.92
C LEU A 365 -5.65 -3.23 -16.81
N GLY A 366 -5.49 -2.01 -17.31
CA GLY A 366 -6.48 -1.38 -18.19
C GLY A 366 -6.30 0.12 -18.34
N LEU A 367 -7.33 0.77 -18.90
CA LEU A 367 -7.38 2.20 -19.20
C LEU A 367 -8.59 2.84 -18.52
N SER A 368 -8.39 3.96 -17.86
CA SER A 368 -9.47 4.77 -17.30
C SER A 368 -9.57 6.09 -18.05
N ASP A 369 -10.75 6.45 -18.53
CA ASP A 369 -11.03 7.72 -19.19
C ASP A 369 -11.38 8.79 -18.16
N CYS A 370 -10.61 9.88 -18.16
CA CYS A 370 -10.79 10.97 -17.22
C CYS A 370 -12.03 11.82 -17.50
N GLU A 371 -12.58 11.82 -18.71
CA GLU A 371 -13.77 12.60 -19.04
C GLU A 371 -15.03 11.77 -18.80
N SER A 372 -15.08 10.55 -19.35
CA SER A 372 -16.27 9.70 -19.26
C SER A 372 -16.40 8.90 -17.96
N LYS A 373 -15.32 8.81 -17.16
CA LYS A 373 -15.21 7.94 -15.97
C LYS A 373 -15.40 6.46 -16.27
N LEU A 374 -15.19 6.06 -17.52
CA LEU A 374 -15.29 4.67 -17.91
C LEU A 374 -13.94 3.99 -17.83
N TYR A 375 -13.94 2.76 -17.33
CA TYR A 375 -12.78 1.90 -17.29
C TYR A 375 -12.90 0.81 -18.35
N THR A 376 -11.82 0.58 -19.09
CA THR A 376 -11.66 -0.46 -20.10
C THR A 376 -10.59 -1.46 -19.63
N PRO A 377 -10.92 -2.74 -19.42
CA PRO A 377 -9.97 -3.75 -18.96
C PRO A 377 -8.94 -4.09 -20.05
N HIS A 378 -7.77 -4.59 -19.65
CA HIS A 378 -6.71 -5.05 -20.56
C HIS A 378 -7.22 -6.00 -21.66
N SER A 379 -8.18 -6.87 -21.35
CA SER A 379 -8.76 -7.83 -22.29
C SER A 379 -9.59 -7.21 -23.41
N ALA A 380 -9.85 -5.91 -23.36
CA ALA A 380 -10.72 -5.19 -24.31
C ALA A 380 -9.96 -4.23 -25.23
N PHE A 381 -8.63 -4.19 -25.19
CA PHE A 381 -7.80 -3.40 -26.12
C PHE A 381 -6.42 -4.04 -26.35
N GLU A 382 -5.67 -3.54 -27.32
CA GLU A 382 -4.31 -4.00 -27.57
C GLU A 382 -3.31 -3.36 -26.62
N THR A 383 -2.58 -4.18 -25.86
CA THR A 383 -1.66 -3.73 -24.79
C THR A 383 -0.32 -3.19 -25.31
N VAL A 384 -0.10 -3.22 -26.63
CA VAL A 384 1.11 -2.72 -27.32
C VAL A 384 2.40 -3.31 -26.73
N GLY A 385 2.36 -4.60 -26.40
CA GLY A 385 3.50 -5.37 -25.92
C GLY A 385 3.80 -5.27 -24.43
N PHE A 386 2.93 -4.62 -23.63
CA PHE A 386 2.94 -4.80 -22.18
C PHE A 386 2.37 -6.18 -21.81
N GLU A 387 2.96 -6.81 -20.79
CA GLU A 387 2.42 -8.03 -20.17
C GLU A 387 1.00 -7.75 -19.64
N GLU A 388 0.09 -8.70 -19.75
CA GLU A 388 -1.26 -8.62 -19.20
C GLU A 388 -1.58 -9.84 -18.33
N PRO A 389 -2.59 -9.76 -17.44
CA PRO A 389 -3.03 -10.92 -16.67
C PRO A 389 -3.57 -12.03 -17.58
N ILE A 390 -3.41 -13.26 -17.12
CA ILE A 390 -4.20 -14.39 -17.66
C ILE A 390 -5.68 -14.13 -17.34
N TYR A 391 -6.58 -14.37 -18.30
CA TYR A 391 -8.01 -14.17 -18.09
C TYR A 391 -8.88 -15.24 -18.75
N TRP A 392 -10.13 -15.33 -18.29
CA TRP A 392 -11.14 -16.26 -18.78
C TRP A 392 -12.43 -15.51 -19.13
N LEU A 393 -13.14 -16.01 -20.13
CA LEU A 393 -14.48 -15.56 -20.47
C LEU A 393 -15.50 -16.33 -19.63
N ILE A 394 -16.29 -15.60 -18.83
CA ILE A 394 -17.28 -16.17 -17.94
C ILE A 394 -18.67 -15.92 -18.47
N THR A 395 -19.50 -16.97 -18.47
CA THR A 395 -20.94 -16.92 -18.76
C THR A 395 -21.80 -17.45 -17.61
N HIS A 396 -21.19 -18.06 -16.59
CA HIS A 396 -21.87 -18.64 -15.44
C HIS A 396 -20.99 -18.59 -14.18
N SER A 397 -21.58 -18.25 -13.02
CA SER A 397 -20.84 -18.08 -11.77
C SER A 397 -20.22 -19.37 -11.21
N ASP A 398 -20.75 -20.54 -11.59
CA ASP A 398 -20.13 -21.82 -11.22
C ASP A 398 -18.70 -21.98 -11.77
N HIS A 399 -18.38 -21.34 -12.91
CA HIS A 399 -17.02 -21.37 -13.44
C HIS A 399 -16.05 -20.62 -12.51
N ILE A 400 -16.46 -19.46 -12.01
CA ILE A 400 -15.69 -18.67 -11.03
C ILE A 400 -15.48 -19.48 -9.74
N ASN A 401 -16.53 -20.12 -9.22
CA ASN A 401 -16.42 -20.95 -8.01
C ASN A 401 -15.42 -22.11 -8.19
N LYS A 402 -15.40 -22.77 -9.35
CA LYS A 402 -14.44 -23.83 -9.67
C LYS A 402 -13.00 -23.32 -9.75
N LEU A 403 -12.79 -22.17 -10.38
CA LEU A 403 -11.46 -21.55 -10.49
C LEU A 403 -10.88 -21.22 -9.10
N ILE A 404 -11.71 -20.69 -8.19
CA ILE A 404 -11.29 -20.38 -6.81
C ILE A 404 -10.94 -21.65 -6.03
N ASP A 405 -11.78 -22.68 -6.15
CA ASP A 405 -11.55 -23.97 -5.48
C ASP A 405 -10.23 -24.61 -5.95
N LYS A 406 -10.00 -24.62 -7.27
CA LYS A 406 -8.75 -25.17 -7.84
C LYS A 406 -7.52 -24.30 -7.57
N LEU A 407 -7.70 -22.98 -7.38
CA LEU A 407 -6.61 -22.13 -6.93
C LEU A 407 -6.16 -22.50 -5.51
N ASP A 408 -7.09 -22.86 -4.63
CA ASP A 408 -6.74 -23.34 -3.28
C ASP A 408 -6.04 -24.70 -3.35
N GLU A 409 -6.53 -25.65 -4.16
CA GLU A 409 -5.85 -26.94 -4.39
C GLU A 409 -4.42 -26.76 -4.92
N LEU A 410 -4.20 -25.79 -5.80
CA LEU A 410 -2.88 -25.43 -6.31
C LEU A 410 -1.97 -24.90 -5.20
N VAL A 411 -2.47 -23.98 -4.36
CA VAL A 411 -1.72 -23.47 -3.19
C VAL A 411 -1.32 -24.60 -2.25
N TRP A 412 -2.20 -25.59 -2.03
CA TRP A 412 -1.90 -26.76 -1.20
C TRP A 412 -1.01 -27.80 -1.87
N GLY A 413 -0.63 -27.59 -3.13
CA GLY A 413 0.21 -28.50 -3.92
C GLY A 413 -0.51 -29.81 -4.29
N SER A 414 -1.84 -29.81 -4.32
CA SER A 414 -2.65 -30.97 -4.73
C SER A 414 -2.74 -31.10 -6.26
N ILE A 415 -2.54 -29.99 -6.98
CA ILE A 415 -2.40 -29.92 -8.43
C ILE A 415 -1.21 -29.02 -8.77
N THR A 416 -0.65 -29.14 -9.97
CA THR A 416 0.41 -28.24 -10.46
C THR A 416 -0.16 -27.05 -11.23
N GLU A 417 0.65 -26.01 -11.47
CA GLU A 417 0.23 -24.88 -12.32
C GLU A 417 -0.15 -25.34 -13.74
N ALA A 418 0.58 -26.33 -14.28
CA ALA A 418 0.28 -26.94 -15.57
C ALA A 418 -1.07 -27.66 -15.57
N ASP A 419 -1.41 -28.39 -14.50
CA ASP A 419 -2.72 -29.02 -14.36
C ASP A 419 -3.84 -27.96 -14.31
N PHE A 420 -3.63 -26.88 -13.54
CA PHE A 420 -4.60 -25.79 -13.45
C PHE A 420 -4.88 -25.14 -14.81
N LEU A 421 -3.83 -24.81 -15.57
CA LEU A 421 -3.96 -24.20 -16.90
C LEU A 421 -4.54 -25.17 -17.94
N ALA A 422 -4.32 -26.49 -17.79
CA ALA A 422 -4.95 -27.50 -18.63
C ALA A 422 -6.45 -27.64 -18.34
N MET A 423 -6.86 -27.53 -17.06
CA MET A 423 -8.27 -27.54 -16.66
C MET A 423 -9.00 -26.25 -17.07
N PHE A 424 -8.32 -25.12 -17.00
CA PHE A 424 -8.86 -23.80 -17.32
C PHE A 424 -7.96 -23.06 -18.31
N PRO A 425 -8.01 -23.40 -19.61
CA PRO A 425 -7.23 -22.70 -20.61
C PRO A 425 -7.59 -21.20 -20.62
N PRO A 426 -6.60 -20.29 -20.53
CA PRO A 426 -6.86 -18.86 -20.60
C PRO A 426 -7.35 -18.45 -21.99
N ALA A 427 -8.00 -17.29 -22.08
CA ALA A 427 -8.52 -16.74 -23.32
C ALA A 427 -7.47 -15.98 -24.15
N ASN A 428 -6.28 -15.75 -23.61
CA ASN A 428 -5.15 -15.06 -24.25
C ASN A 428 -3.83 -15.86 -24.27
N PRO A 429 -3.84 -17.17 -24.57
CA PRO A 429 -2.65 -18.01 -24.47
C PRO A 429 -1.48 -17.53 -25.34
N GLU A 430 -1.76 -16.88 -26.46
CA GLU A 430 -0.75 -16.34 -27.40
C GLU A 430 -0.05 -15.08 -26.88
N LYS A 431 -0.66 -14.35 -25.93
CA LYS A 431 -0.09 -13.14 -25.33
C LYS A 431 0.71 -13.45 -24.06
N ILE A 432 0.57 -14.67 -23.53
CA ILE A 432 1.20 -15.12 -22.30
C ILE A 432 2.44 -15.95 -22.64
N GLY A 433 3.62 -15.32 -22.61
CA GLY A 433 4.88 -16.03 -22.89
C GLY A 433 5.19 -17.10 -21.83
N ASP A 434 5.20 -16.70 -20.57
CA ASP A 434 5.38 -17.59 -19.41
C ASP A 434 4.21 -17.37 -18.43
N PRO A 435 3.21 -18.27 -18.40
CA PRO A 435 2.02 -18.09 -17.61
C PRO A 435 2.35 -18.14 -16.11
N THR A 436 2.17 -17.01 -15.43
CA THR A 436 2.27 -16.92 -13.98
C THR A 436 0.88 -16.86 -13.39
N ILE A 437 0.55 -17.80 -12.50
CA ILE A 437 -0.70 -17.79 -11.75
C ILE A 437 -0.52 -16.88 -10.53
N ASP A 438 -1.45 -15.94 -10.32
CA ASP A 438 -1.44 -15.10 -9.13
C ASP A 438 -2.29 -15.70 -8.01
N TYR A 439 -1.70 -15.80 -6.81
CA TYR A 439 -2.28 -16.53 -5.68
C TYR A 439 -3.21 -15.70 -4.79
N GLU A 440 -3.35 -14.39 -5.05
CA GLU A 440 -4.31 -13.57 -4.31
C GLU A 440 -5.76 -13.91 -4.67
N GLY A 441 -6.03 -14.20 -5.94
CA GLY A 441 -7.35 -14.53 -6.44
C GLY A 441 -7.61 -13.92 -7.82
N PHE A 442 -8.78 -13.33 -7.99
CA PHE A 442 -9.27 -12.85 -9.27
C PHE A 442 -9.89 -11.47 -9.20
N VAL A 443 -9.90 -10.81 -10.35
CA VAL A 443 -10.72 -9.65 -10.65
C VAL A 443 -11.82 -10.09 -11.61
N PHE A 444 -13.07 -9.82 -11.27
CA PHE A 444 -14.20 -10.04 -12.16
C PHE A 444 -14.70 -8.71 -12.74
N MET A 445 -14.68 -8.60 -14.06
CA MET A 445 -15.16 -7.47 -14.85
C MET A 445 -16.50 -7.84 -15.48
N GLU A 446 -17.59 -7.57 -14.77
CA GLU A 446 -18.92 -7.88 -15.27
C GLU A 446 -19.30 -6.94 -16.42
N THR A 447 -19.71 -7.51 -17.55
CA THR A 447 -20.07 -6.75 -18.75
C THR A 447 -21.55 -6.39 -18.76
N ARG A 448 -21.87 -5.11 -18.98
CA ARG A 448 -23.24 -4.63 -19.11
C ARG A 448 -23.42 -3.78 -20.37
N PRO A 449 -24.55 -3.92 -21.09
CA PRO A 449 -24.87 -3.01 -22.19
C PRO A 449 -25.01 -1.58 -21.66
N MET A 450 -24.40 -0.62 -22.34
CA MET A 450 -24.54 0.80 -22.02
C MET A 450 -25.93 1.28 -22.43
N GLN A 451 -26.79 1.61 -21.46
CA GLN A 451 -28.21 1.90 -21.72
C GLN A 451 -28.50 3.33 -22.20
N SER A 452 -27.55 4.27 -22.08
CA SER A 452 -27.87 5.71 -22.04
C SER A 452 -27.62 6.54 -23.31
N THR A 453 -27.05 6.00 -24.39
CA THR A 453 -26.58 6.87 -25.50
C THR A 453 -26.87 6.38 -26.93
N GLY A 454 -27.61 5.28 -27.13
CA GLY A 454 -27.88 4.76 -28.49
C GLY A 454 -26.64 4.24 -29.23
N THR A 455 -25.48 4.20 -28.55
CA THR A 455 -24.26 3.55 -29.01
C THR A 455 -24.20 2.13 -28.42
N ASN A 456 -23.77 1.15 -29.22
CA ASN A 456 -23.57 -0.23 -28.78
C ASN A 456 -22.30 -0.36 -27.90
N GLY A 457 -22.30 0.31 -26.75
CA GLY A 457 -21.21 0.30 -25.78
C GLY A 457 -21.37 -0.78 -24.70
N VAL A 458 -20.25 -1.14 -24.05
CA VAL A 458 -20.22 -2.03 -22.89
C VAL A 458 -19.60 -1.26 -21.72
N VAL A 459 -20.22 -1.38 -20.55
CA VAL A 459 -19.67 -0.92 -19.27
C VAL A 459 -19.12 -2.13 -18.53
N TYR A 460 -17.93 -1.99 -17.94
CA TYR A 460 -17.27 -3.01 -17.15
C TYR A 460 -17.36 -2.65 -15.67
N MET A 461 -17.99 -3.52 -14.87
CA MET A 461 -18.08 -3.34 -13.42
C MET A 461 -16.98 -4.15 -12.74
N TYR A 462 -16.05 -3.47 -12.08
CA TYR A 462 -14.88 -4.07 -11.46
C TYR A 462 -15.19 -4.65 -10.08
N ARG A 463 -14.90 -5.94 -9.85
CA ARG A 463 -15.07 -6.63 -8.56
C ARG A 463 -13.84 -7.48 -8.25
N LYS A 464 -13.54 -7.64 -6.95
CA LYS A 464 -12.43 -8.46 -6.48
C LYS A 464 -12.96 -9.75 -5.84
N ILE A 465 -12.25 -10.85 -6.04
CA ILE A 465 -12.55 -12.14 -5.42
C ILE A 465 -11.23 -12.73 -4.93
N LYS A 466 -11.04 -12.85 -3.62
CA LYS A 466 -9.76 -13.32 -3.05
C LYS A 466 -9.85 -14.77 -2.61
N GLY A 467 -8.75 -15.51 -2.71
CA GLY A 467 -8.65 -16.90 -2.24
C GLY A 467 -8.59 -17.01 -0.71
N LEU A 468 -8.98 -18.18 -0.19
CA LEU A 468 -8.95 -18.48 1.25
C LEU A 468 -7.54 -18.35 1.84
N ALA A 469 -6.54 -18.92 1.17
CA ALA A 469 -5.14 -18.82 1.59
C ALA A 469 -4.70 -17.35 1.74
N TYR A 470 -5.01 -16.52 0.76
CA TYR A 470 -4.71 -15.09 0.80
C TYR A 470 -5.40 -14.39 1.97
N TYR A 471 -6.69 -14.64 2.21
CA TYR A 471 -7.40 -14.05 3.36
C TYR A 471 -6.70 -14.32 4.69
N LYS A 472 -6.28 -15.58 4.89
CA LYS A 472 -5.65 -16.02 6.14
C LYS A 472 -4.20 -15.58 6.24
N SER A 473 -3.53 -15.27 5.14
CA SER A 473 -2.13 -14.83 5.09
C SER A 473 -1.92 -13.32 4.94
N HIS A 474 -2.91 -12.56 4.49
CA HIS A 474 -2.75 -11.12 4.28
C HIS A 474 -2.81 -10.32 5.59
N LYS A 475 -3.49 -10.86 6.61
CA LYS A 475 -3.45 -10.31 7.98
C LYS A 475 -3.35 -11.43 9.00
N LEU A 476 -2.42 -11.30 9.93
CA LEU A 476 -2.32 -12.22 11.05
C LEU A 476 -3.52 -12.05 11.97
N HIS A 477 -4.23 -13.15 12.23
CA HIS A 477 -5.19 -13.26 13.30
C HIS A 477 -4.87 -14.51 14.12
N ALA A 478 -5.09 -14.47 15.43
CA ALA A 478 -4.68 -15.55 16.33
C ALA A 478 -5.42 -16.87 16.05
N ASP A 479 -6.69 -16.78 15.67
CA ASP A 479 -7.54 -17.89 15.22
C ASP A 479 -7.08 -18.52 13.90
N ASN A 480 -6.40 -17.77 13.04
CA ASN A 480 -5.83 -18.26 11.78
C ASN A 480 -4.50 -19.01 11.97
N LEU A 481 -3.89 -18.99 13.17
CA LEU A 481 -2.55 -19.51 13.36
C LEU A 481 -2.40 -21.01 13.02
N PRO A 482 -3.30 -21.92 13.42
CA PRO A 482 -3.21 -23.33 13.02
C PRO A 482 -3.24 -23.53 11.49
N TYR A 483 -3.98 -22.67 10.78
CA TYR A 483 -4.01 -22.69 9.32
C TYR A 483 -2.67 -22.23 8.73
N LEU A 484 -2.10 -21.14 9.26
CA LEU A 484 -0.82 -20.59 8.80
C LEU A 484 0.35 -21.57 8.99
N LEU A 485 0.36 -22.35 10.08
CA LEU A 485 1.39 -23.37 10.28
C LEU A 485 1.35 -24.44 9.19
N ARG A 486 0.17 -25.00 8.90
CA ARG A 486 0.00 -25.97 7.81
C ARG A 486 0.31 -25.37 6.45
N LEU A 487 -0.12 -24.14 6.22
CA LEU A 487 0.16 -23.43 4.97
C LEU A 487 1.66 -23.20 4.80
N GLY A 488 2.39 -22.87 5.88
CA GLY A 488 3.84 -22.66 5.84
C GLY A 488 4.60 -23.88 5.32
N GLU A 489 4.17 -25.09 5.70
CA GLU A 489 4.80 -26.35 5.27
C GLU A 489 4.69 -26.59 3.76
N ARG A 490 3.66 -26.04 3.10
CA ARG A 490 3.33 -26.30 1.70
C ARG A 490 3.61 -25.11 0.79
N ALA A 491 3.22 -23.92 1.24
CA ALA A 491 3.18 -22.69 0.48
C ALA A 491 3.88 -21.52 1.19
N GLY A 492 4.76 -21.78 2.16
CA GLY A 492 5.53 -20.72 2.82
C GLY A 492 6.42 -19.91 1.86
N HIS A 493 6.83 -20.50 0.74
CA HIS A 493 7.54 -19.82 -0.34
C HIS A 493 6.66 -18.79 -1.10
N ILE A 494 5.34 -18.99 -1.12
CA ILE A 494 4.36 -18.05 -1.67
C ILE A 494 3.92 -17.04 -0.61
N PHE A 495 3.61 -17.50 0.61
CA PHE A 495 3.03 -16.68 1.68
C PHE A 495 4.03 -16.49 2.84
N PRO A 496 4.77 -15.36 2.90
CA PRO A 496 5.88 -15.19 3.85
C PRO A 496 5.44 -15.19 5.31
N ILE A 497 4.22 -14.73 5.61
CA ILE A 497 3.71 -14.77 6.98
C ILE A 497 3.51 -16.21 7.47
N ALA A 498 3.11 -17.12 6.58
CA ALA A 498 2.93 -18.53 6.90
C ALA A 498 4.29 -19.19 7.15
N GLN A 499 5.30 -18.86 6.33
CA GLN A 499 6.69 -19.27 6.56
C GLN A 499 7.21 -18.75 7.91
N ARG A 500 7.02 -17.46 8.21
CA ARG A 500 7.43 -16.86 9.49
C ARG A 500 6.72 -17.52 10.68
N ALA A 501 5.42 -17.80 10.55
CA ALA A 501 4.66 -18.51 11.58
C ALA A 501 5.22 -19.91 11.80
N LEU A 502 5.51 -20.66 10.73
CA LEU A 502 6.11 -21.99 10.83
C LEU A 502 7.50 -21.94 11.49
N GLU A 503 8.38 -21.06 11.03
CA GLU A 503 9.75 -20.91 11.55
C GLU A 503 9.82 -20.42 13.00
N LEU A 504 8.75 -19.78 13.48
CA LEU A 504 8.67 -19.27 14.84
C LEU A 504 7.96 -20.25 15.78
N LEU A 505 6.84 -20.82 15.35
CA LEU A 505 5.86 -21.46 16.21
C LEU A 505 5.75 -22.97 15.99
N SER A 506 6.56 -23.55 15.10
CA SER A 506 6.74 -25.00 15.06
C SER A 506 7.15 -25.53 16.44
N PRO A 507 6.69 -26.73 16.84
CA PRO A 507 6.96 -27.29 18.16
C PRO A 507 8.43 -27.20 18.57
N GLY A 508 8.69 -26.56 19.72
CA GLY A 508 10.03 -26.41 20.31
C GLY A 508 10.97 -25.42 19.61
N VAL A 509 10.57 -24.77 18.51
CA VAL A 509 11.44 -23.80 17.82
C VAL A 509 11.55 -22.49 18.60
N PHE A 510 10.42 -21.92 19.01
CA PHE A 510 10.40 -20.70 19.84
C PHE A 510 11.21 -20.90 21.14
N GLN A 511 10.94 -21.99 21.86
CA GLN A 511 11.64 -22.35 23.09
C GLN A 511 13.15 -22.39 22.87
N ARG A 512 13.63 -23.14 21.89
CA ARG A 512 15.08 -23.29 21.60
C ARG A 512 15.73 -21.96 21.27
N LYS A 513 15.10 -21.14 20.43
CA LYS A 513 15.62 -19.80 20.08
C LYS A 513 15.67 -18.89 21.30
N MET A 514 14.65 -18.93 22.15
CA MET A 514 14.62 -18.18 23.40
C MET A 514 15.67 -18.67 24.39
N GLU A 515 15.89 -19.98 24.53
CA GLU A 515 16.97 -20.54 25.36
C GLU A 515 18.33 -20.02 24.90
N GLN A 516 18.59 -19.95 23.58
CA GLN A 516 19.81 -19.35 23.02
C GLN A 516 19.93 -17.85 23.29
N VAL A 517 18.82 -17.10 23.23
CA VAL A 517 18.79 -15.68 23.65
C VAL A 517 19.18 -15.56 25.12
N LEU A 518 18.56 -16.35 25.99
CA LEU A 518 18.78 -16.29 27.43
C LEU A 518 20.20 -16.72 27.82
N GLU A 519 20.77 -17.71 27.13
CA GLU A 519 22.17 -18.13 27.30
C GLU A 519 23.14 -16.98 26.95
N ARG A 520 22.92 -16.30 25.82
CA ARG A 520 23.74 -15.13 25.45
C ARG A 520 23.58 -13.96 26.43
N VAL A 521 22.37 -13.75 26.95
CA VAL A 521 22.11 -12.76 27.99
C VAL A 521 22.84 -13.14 29.29
N LEU A 522 22.92 -14.43 29.63
CA LEU A 522 23.69 -14.89 30.79
C LEU A 522 25.18 -14.60 30.65
N THR A 523 25.77 -14.84 29.47
CA THR A 523 27.16 -14.46 29.21
C THR A 523 27.38 -12.97 29.43
N LEU A 524 26.44 -12.14 29.01
CA LEU A 524 26.50 -10.69 29.22
C LEU A 524 26.43 -10.30 30.70
N LEU A 525 25.69 -11.09 31.50
CA LEU A 525 25.50 -10.89 32.94
C LEU A 525 26.48 -11.71 33.80
N ASP A 526 27.52 -12.31 33.21
CA ASP A 526 28.56 -13.00 33.94
C ASP A 526 29.54 -12.00 34.56
N PHE A 527 29.24 -11.57 35.79
CA PHE A 527 30.09 -10.64 36.54
C PHE A 527 31.30 -11.31 37.20
N SER A 528 31.46 -12.63 37.04
CA SER A 528 32.70 -13.31 37.44
C SER A 528 33.82 -13.09 36.42
N ASP A 529 33.47 -12.72 35.18
CA ASP A 529 34.42 -12.33 34.15
C ASP A 529 35.01 -10.93 34.47
N PRO A 530 36.32 -10.81 34.74
CA PRO A 530 36.96 -9.52 34.98
C PRO A 530 36.93 -8.59 33.76
N GLN A 531 36.67 -9.11 32.56
CA GLN A 531 36.52 -8.36 31.32
C GLN A 531 35.05 -8.13 30.92
N ASN A 532 34.10 -8.26 31.86
CA ASN A 532 32.69 -8.09 31.55
C ASN A 532 32.40 -6.68 30.95
N PRO A 533 31.90 -6.60 29.71
CA PRO A 533 31.73 -5.33 28.99
C PRO A 533 30.62 -4.43 29.57
N LEU A 534 29.66 -4.98 30.34
CA LEU A 534 28.66 -4.17 31.02
C LEU A 534 29.28 -3.40 32.19
N LEU A 535 30.12 -4.04 33.00
CA LEU A 535 30.74 -3.38 34.14
C LEU A 535 31.62 -2.21 33.70
N ASP A 536 32.41 -2.40 32.64
CA ASP A 536 33.26 -1.34 32.09
C ASP A 536 32.44 -0.16 31.58
N ARG A 537 31.36 -0.40 30.84
CA ARG A 537 30.46 0.69 30.39
C ARG A 537 29.77 1.40 31.55
N ILE A 538 29.36 0.67 32.58
CA ILE A 538 28.78 1.28 33.79
C ILE A 538 29.79 2.21 34.45
N ARG A 539 31.06 1.79 34.59
CA ARG A 539 32.16 2.61 35.13
C ARG A 539 32.39 3.85 34.27
N THR A 540 32.56 3.68 32.96
CA THR A 540 32.80 4.78 32.03
C THR A 540 31.64 5.78 32.00
N GLY A 541 30.40 5.29 31.94
CA GLY A 541 29.21 6.13 31.91
C GLY A 541 28.98 6.88 33.23
N HIS A 542 29.23 6.24 34.38
CA HIS A 542 29.21 6.92 35.68
C HIS A 542 30.29 7.99 35.77
N ALA A 543 31.53 7.70 35.38
CA ALA A 543 32.62 8.67 35.36
C ALA A 543 32.29 9.89 34.49
N ALA A 544 31.71 9.68 33.31
CA ALA A 544 31.25 10.75 32.42
C ALA A 544 30.11 11.57 33.05
N ALA A 545 29.12 10.91 33.66
CA ALA A 545 28.02 11.59 34.35
C ALA A 545 28.49 12.41 35.55
N LEU A 546 29.46 11.89 36.31
CA LEU A 546 30.09 12.57 37.44
C LEU A 546 30.87 13.81 36.98
N ALA A 547 31.71 13.66 35.95
CA ALA A 547 32.45 14.77 35.36
C ALA A 547 31.51 15.89 34.87
N LYS A 548 30.40 15.53 34.20
CA LYS A 548 29.37 16.47 33.77
C LYS A 548 28.69 17.18 34.95
N ALA A 549 28.36 16.46 36.01
CA ALA A 549 27.73 17.05 37.20
C ALA A 549 28.67 18.02 37.93
N LEU A 550 29.96 17.68 38.03
CA LEU A 550 30.99 18.55 38.61
C LEU A 550 31.21 19.81 37.78
N ALA A 551 31.32 19.69 36.45
CA ALA A 551 31.44 20.84 35.54
C ALA A 551 30.23 21.78 35.62
N ALA A 552 29.03 21.24 35.87
CA ALA A 552 27.81 22.01 36.06
C ALA A 552 27.64 22.60 37.48
N GLY A 553 28.58 22.37 38.40
CA GLY A 553 28.45 22.82 39.80
C GLY A 553 27.27 22.18 40.56
N SER A 554 26.84 20.98 40.14
CA SER A 554 25.67 20.32 40.72
C SER A 554 25.93 19.91 42.17
N LYS A 555 25.04 20.30 43.09
CA LYS A 555 25.11 19.90 44.52
C LYS A 555 24.79 18.42 44.74
N LYS A 556 24.14 17.75 43.77
CA LYS A 556 23.77 16.33 43.84
C LYS A 556 24.60 15.54 42.83
N LEU A 557 25.68 14.94 43.32
CA LEU A 557 26.55 14.09 42.49
C LEU A 557 25.90 12.71 42.26
N PRO A 558 26.04 12.13 41.06
CA PRO A 558 25.58 10.77 40.80
C PRO A 558 26.37 9.79 41.67
N LYS A 559 25.65 8.97 42.45
CA LYS A 559 26.27 7.89 43.24
C LYS A 559 26.83 6.84 42.29
N ASP A 560 27.99 6.29 42.64
CA ASP A 560 28.57 5.17 41.90
C ASP A 560 27.65 3.95 42.05
N PRO A 561 27.08 3.44 40.94
CA PRO A 561 26.17 2.32 40.97
C PRO A 561 26.85 0.99 41.33
N LEU A 562 28.18 0.90 41.26
CA LEU A 562 28.93 -0.32 41.57
C LEU A 562 29.40 -0.40 43.03
N VAL A 563 29.15 0.63 43.86
CA VAL A 563 29.46 0.58 45.29
C VAL A 563 28.62 -0.50 45.97
N GLY A 564 29.34 -1.45 46.57
CA GLY A 564 28.71 -2.59 47.24
C GLY A 564 28.18 -3.65 46.27
N PHE A 565 28.52 -3.60 44.98
CA PHE A 565 27.94 -4.48 43.95
C PHE A 565 28.32 -5.95 44.18
N GLU A 566 29.60 -6.23 44.37
CA GLU A 566 30.13 -7.59 44.58
C GLU A 566 29.59 -8.26 45.85
N GLN A 567 29.19 -7.47 46.85
CA GLN A 567 28.63 -7.98 48.11
C GLN A 567 27.12 -8.29 48.03
N ARG A 568 26.46 -7.92 46.93
CA ARG A 568 25.04 -8.21 46.71
C ARG A 568 24.86 -9.62 46.15
N SER A 569 23.65 -10.17 46.31
CA SER A 569 23.29 -11.42 45.63
C SER A 569 23.37 -11.26 44.11
N VAL A 570 23.62 -12.36 43.39
CA VAL A 570 23.65 -12.40 41.92
C VAL A 570 22.37 -11.80 41.33
N ASP A 571 21.21 -12.13 41.89
CA ASP A 571 19.93 -11.57 41.43
C ASP A 571 19.89 -10.03 41.56
N ALA A 572 20.38 -9.48 42.67
CA ALA A 572 20.46 -8.02 42.85
C ALA A 572 21.48 -7.38 41.90
N GLN A 573 22.63 -8.03 41.66
CA GLN A 573 23.63 -7.59 40.70
C GLN A 573 23.05 -7.52 39.27
N CYS A 574 22.41 -8.60 38.80
CA CYS A 574 21.79 -8.64 37.47
C CYS A 574 20.69 -7.59 37.33
N LYS A 575 19.77 -7.49 38.30
CA LYS A 575 18.71 -6.46 38.28
C LYS A 575 19.25 -5.04 38.24
N MET A 576 20.36 -4.76 38.91
CA MET A 576 21.03 -3.47 38.83
C MET A 576 21.60 -3.23 37.44
N ALA A 577 22.40 -4.15 36.92
CA ALA A 577 23.04 -4.02 35.61
C ALA A 577 22.00 -3.77 34.50
N VAL A 578 20.89 -4.51 34.51
CA VAL A 578 19.79 -4.37 33.55
C VAL A 578 19.07 -3.01 33.64
N ASN A 579 19.05 -2.38 34.81
CA ASN A 579 18.34 -1.12 35.05
C ASN A 579 19.22 0.13 35.09
N ILE A 580 20.55 -0.02 35.11
CA ILE A 580 21.48 1.11 35.06
C ILE A 580 21.46 1.71 33.65
N GLN A 581 21.16 3.01 33.56
CA GLN A 581 21.06 3.74 32.29
C GLN A 581 22.37 3.71 31.47
N TYR A 582 23.51 3.63 32.14
CA TYR A 582 24.84 3.62 31.51
C TYR A 582 25.21 2.29 30.86
N ALA A 583 24.52 1.20 31.20
CA ALA A 583 24.89 -0.14 30.75
C ALA A 583 24.60 -0.37 29.26
N ASN A 584 23.72 0.44 28.64
CA ASN A 584 23.17 0.23 27.30
C ASN A 584 22.57 -1.18 27.08
N PHE A 585 22.21 -1.86 28.18
CA PHE A 585 21.68 -3.21 28.16
C PHE A 585 20.49 -3.40 27.20
N PRO A 586 19.51 -2.48 27.09
CA PRO A 586 18.38 -2.67 26.19
C PRO A 586 18.79 -2.82 24.71
N ALA A 587 19.80 -2.08 24.25
CA ALA A 587 20.27 -2.15 22.87
C ALA A 587 20.95 -3.50 22.57
N GLU A 588 21.77 -4.00 23.50
CA GLU A 588 22.44 -5.30 23.33
C GLU A 588 21.47 -6.47 23.39
N VAL A 589 20.49 -6.40 24.29
CA VAL A 589 19.43 -7.40 24.31
C VAL A 589 18.68 -7.39 22.98
N ALA A 590 18.36 -6.22 22.44
CA ALA A 590 17.77 -6.13 21.10
C ALA A 590 18.62 -6.79 20.02
N GLU A 591 19.94 -6.57 20.00
CA GLU A 591 20.86 -7.26 19.07
C GLU A 591 20.88 -8.78 19.26
N ILE A 592 20.86 -9.26 20.51
CA ILE A 592 20.81 -10.71 20.82
C ILE A 592 19.50 -11.32 20.31
N PHE A 593 18.36 -10.66 20.54
CA PHE A 593 17.06 -11.10 20.05
C PHE A 593 17.03 -11.06 18.51
N GLN A 594 17.47 -9.97 17.87
CA GLN A 594 17.45 -9.83 16.42
C GLN A 594 18.32 -10.88 15.73
N ALA A 595 19.41 -11.33 16.36
CA ALA A 595 20.23 -12.42 15.84
C ALA A 595 19.48 -13.77 15.78
N GLN A 596 18.56 -14.04 16.71
CA GLN A 596 17.76 -15.28 16.72
C GLN A 596 16.41 -15.13 16.01
N PHE A 597 15.92 -13.90 15.93
CA PHE A 597 14.64 -13.51 15.36
C PHE A 597 14.84 -12.36 14.35
N PRO A 598 15.45 -12.63 13.17
CA PRO A 598 15.83 -11.59 12.22
C PRO A 598 14.65 -10.83 11.60
N SER A 599 13.42 -11.32 11.77
CA SER A 599 12.21 -10.68 11.27
C SER A 599 11.68 -9.56 12.15
N ILE A 600 12.25 -9.33 13.34
CA ILE A 600 11.79 -8.26 14.24
C ILE A 600 12.29 -6.90 13.75
N ASP A 601 11.36 -5.95 13.67
CA ASP A 601 11.69 -4.54 13.51
C ASP A 601 11.90 -3.91 14.88
N VAL A 602 13.16 -3.69 15.25
CA VAL A 602 13.55 -3.20 16.57
C VAL A 602 13.29 -1.69 16.64
N ASN A 603 12.24 -1.31 17.36
CA ASN A 603 11.95 0.08 17.73
C ASN A 603 12.05 0.29 19.25
N GLY A 604 11.96 1.55 19.71
CA GLY A 604 12.13 1.90 21.13
C GLY A 604 11.16 1.19 22.09
N ASP A 605 9.92 0.97 21.65
CA ASP A 605 8.90 0.28 22.45
C ASP A 605 9.23 -1.22 22.58
N LEU A 606 9.59 -1.86 21.46
CA LEU A 606 10.00 -3.26 21.45
C LEU A 606 11.25 -3.47 22.31
N ILE A 607 12.26 -2.61 22.22
CA ILE A 607 13.48 -2.67 23.06
C ILE A 607 13.12 -2.73 24.56
N SER A 608 12.16 -1.91 24.99
CA SER A 608 11.70 -1.89 26.38
C SER A 608 10.98 -3.19 26.75
N GLY A 609 10.17 -3.73 25.83
CA GLY A 609 9.51 -5.03 25.97
C GLY A 609 10.50 -6.21 26.09
N LEU A 610 11.56 -6.24 25.27
CA LEU A 610 12.58 -7.29 25.31
C LEU A 610 13.34 -7.31 26.64
N LYS A 611 13.69 -6.13 27.15
CA LYS A 611 14.25 -6.00 28.52
C LYS A 611 13.29 -6.55 29.58
N SER A 612 12.00 -6.25 29.46
CA SER A 612 10.98 -6.73 30.40
C SER A 612 10.86 -8.25 30.40
N ILE A 613 10.96 -8.88 29.23
CA ILE A 613 11.02 -10.35 29.09
C ILE A 613 12.20 -10.90 29.89
N VAL A 614 13.41 -10.38 29.69
CA VAL A 614 14.61 -10.83 30.43
C VAL A 614 14.43 -10.67 31.94
N MET A 615 13.91 -9.53 32.40
CA MET A 615 13.67 -9.25 33.82
C MET A 615 12.59 -10.15 34.44
N SER A 616 11.65 -10.62 33.64
CA SER A 616 10.57 -11.52 34.08
C SER A 616 11.05 -12.97 34.10
N VAL A 617 11.80 -13.39 33.08
CA VAL A 617 12.37 -14.75 32.98
C VAL A 617 13.49 -14.97 33.99
N LYS A 618 14.31 -13.94 34.26
CA LYS A 618 15.47 -13.98 35.16
C LYS A 618 16.37 -15.20 34.90
N PRO A 619 17.00 -15.28 33.72
CA PRO A 619 17.77 -16.47 33.34
C PRO A 619 18.93 -16.79 34.30
N TRP A 620 19.38 -15.82 35.11
CA TRP A 620 20.42 -15.98 36.14
C TRP A 620 19.98 -16.71 37.41
N ILE A 621 18.70 -17.03 37.57
CA ILE A 621 18.22 -17.86 38.67
C ILE A 621 18.10 -19.30 38.15
N PRO A 622 18.85 -20.27 38.73
CA PRO A 622 18.79 -21.66 38.30
C PRO A 622 17.36 -22.23 38.28
N LYS A 623 17.06 -23.05 37.27
CA LYS A 623 15.75 -23.66 37.11
C LYS A 623 15.37 -24.48 38.35
N GLY A 624 14.19 -24.19 38.91
CA GLY A 624 13.67 -24.86 40.11
C GLY A 624 13.94 -24.11 41.42
N GLU A 625 14.75 -23.04 41.41
CA GLU A 625 14.90 -22.16 42.56
C GLU A 625 13.77 -21.14 42.68
N VAL A 626 13.56 -20.63 43.90
CA VAL A 626 12.51 -19.65 44.19
C VAL A 626 12.76 -18.37 43.37
N GLY A 627 11.79 -18.01 42.54
CA GLY A 627 11.85 -16.82 41.70
C GLY A 627 12.44 -17.04 40.31
N SER A 628 12.90 -18.26 39.98
CA SER A 628 13.18 -18.68 38.61
C SER A 628 11.89 -18.72 37.80
N PHE A 629 11.98 -18.44 36.50
CA PHE A 629 10.88 -18.71 35.58
C PHE A 629 10.77 -20.23 35.41
N THR A 630 9.82 -20.80 36.13
CA THR A 630 9.60 -22.25 36.21
C THR A 630 8.65 -22.76 35.14
N GLU A 631 7.91 -21.85 34.49
CA GLU A 631 7.04 -22.17 33.36
C GLU A 631 7.88 -22.51 32.13
N GLU A 632 7.31 -23.37 31.28
CA GLU A 632 7.91 -23.69 29.99
C GLU A 632 7.88 -22.44 29.10
N ILE A 633 8.99 -22.16 28.41
CA ILE A 633 9.04 -21.07 27.43
C ILE A 633 8.13 -21.47 26.26
N SER A 634 6.88 -21.01 26.33
CA SER A 634 5.82 -21.39 25.42
C SER A 634 5.29 -20.17 24.67
N THR A 635 4.83 -20.40 23.46
CA THR A 635 4.18 -19.40 22.61
C THR A 635 2.84 -18.92 23.17
N ASP A 636 2.23 -19.72 24.04
CA ASP A 636 0.94 -19.40 24.67
C ASP A 636 1.09 -18.56 25.95
N HIS A 637 2.31 -18.42 26.46
CA HIS A 637 2.56 -17.69 27.69
C HIS A 637 2.38 -16.17 27.46
N PRO A 638 1.54 -15.47 28.26
CA PRO A 638 1.22 -14.05 28.04
C PRO A 638 2.44 -13.11 27.95
N LEU A 639 3.51 -13.42 28.68
CA LEU A 639 4.78 -12.67 28.63
C LEU A 639 5.39 -12.58 27.22
N PHE A 640 5.31 -13.65 26.42
CA PHE A 640 5.95 -13.70 25.10
C PHE A 640 5.02 -13.26 23.98
N ARG A 641 3.70 -13.18 24.23
CA ARG A 641 2.71 -12.86 23.19
C ARG A 641 3.02 -11.55 22.45
N PRO A 642 3.34 -10.41 23.10
CA PRO A 642 3.67 -9.18 22.37
C PRO A 642 4.88 -9.33 21.45
N PHE A 643 5.91 -10.05 21.92
CA PHE A 643 7.11 -10.33 21.15
C PHE A 643 6.83 -11.24 19.94
N ILE A 644 6.04 -12.29 20.13
CA ILE A 644 5.61 -13.19 19.05
C ILE A 644 4.83 -12.42 17.98
N MET A 645 3.90 -11.54 18.38
CA MET A 645 3.15 -10.73 17.44
C MET A 645 4.07 -9.76 16.66
N ALA A 646 5.09 -9.19 17.32
CA ALA A 646 6.12 -8.39 16.66
C ALA A 646 6.94 -9.21 15.64
N CYS A 647 7.37 -10.43 15.98
CA CYS A 647 8.07 -11.33 15.08
C CYS A 647 7.26 -11.69 13.82
N LEU A 648 5.93 -11.71 13.95
CA LEU A 648 4.99 -11.96 12.86
C LEU A 648 4.57 -10.68 12.13
N GLY A 649 5.20 -9.54 12.41
CA GLY A 649 5.02 -8.28 11.70
C GLY A 649 3.82 -7.44 12.14
N GLN A 650 3.19 -7.75 13.28
CA GLN A 650 2.19 -6.85 13.85
C GLN A 650 2.85 -5.73 14.64
N SER A 651 2.38 -4.50 14.44
CA SER A 651 2.69 -3.40 15.37
C SER A 651 2.15 -3.77 16.74
N VAL A 652 3.03 -3.88 17.73
CA VAL A 652 2.62 -4.03 19.13
C VAL A 652 1.99 -2.70 19.53
N ALA A 653 0.66 -2.65 19.60
CA ALA A 653 -0.05 -1.49 20.14
C ALA A 653 0.39 -1.30 21.60
N SER A 654 0.86 -0.10 21.93
CA SER A 654 1.23 0.28 23.30
C SER A 654 0.03 0.46 24.21
#